data_AF-A0A9P8EQ23-F1
#
_entry.id   AF-A0A9P8EQ23-F1
#
_cell.length_a   1.000
_cell.length_b   1.000
_cell.length_c   1.000
_cell.angle_alpha   90.00
_cell.angle_beta   90.00
_cell.angle_gamma   90.00
#
_symmetry.space_group_name_H-M   'P 1'
#
loop_
_entity.id
_entity.type
_entity.pdbx_description
1 polymer ?
#
loop_
_entity_poly.entity_id
_entity_poly.type
_entity_poly.pdbx_seq_one_letter_code
_entity_poly.pdbx_strand_id
1 'polypeptide(L)'
;MDQLCVALQGYIMSGQPVELQTAYMALTLDVISQYAFGESLGLVKKPGFSPEWNKMLHATIEAGIMNRHFPWLADLMMSLPTWLAASISGPVAFFLRIQKDVRKQVEDALARKQDPSRSHRTIFEELRDSDLPPQEKTIERLMDEGFILVGAGGETTAQTLAVLTFHLLNNPLVLQKLQHELDTLMPNPEGQVSWQQLEQSSYLRAVTTEAHRVQAVITTRLIRVAPSEVLKFQNWEIPAGTPISMTTHFMHLDPILFPEPYKFDPERWLGPSIGLDRLEQYVVPFSKGSRACIGLHLASAELYLGVAKVFRKFDLELYETTYRDVEITWDGFAGGFRPDSEGIRVKVAFPLYDNLKTARAQESAYNYVQGPGNATYDYVVVGGGTAGLTVAARLAEDPRVKVAVIEAGDFYEDVNGNLSLVPGYGALVSTPAVDWGFKSTPQKALNGRQLDYSRGKTVGGSSATNLMAYHRGTIDSYHLWAQAVDDSSFEWDNFLPYFQKSVRYTPPNNALRAANASVPNPSVRSYSNAGGPLDVTHSNYADPVSSFAGAAWEELGLAQLKDLTTGSLIGNQYSPATIRASDQTRSTSKSSFLEYAVNSGRNNIFLYKTSLAEKINFANKKSTGVQVSSNSQKFTLHAKKEVILAAGTLQTPQILMIYQEWDKTWRTTFSSPWSTKSTLTDAGFAARVGAEYTKNHSGILTNTGADYFAWEKLPSEYLSRLSSQARTDLAAFPPDWPDYEVVIGDVPFAAGAEYAQAIGNVSISSASMADPPLIDTQTLATSTDQQVAVQVIKRMRQLWSTKSYSAITSSADEILPGASVQSDEQILEYLLANAGSGFHCACTCK
;
A
#
# COMPACT_ATOMS: atom_id res chain seq x y z
N MET A 1 5.39 -7.40 -21.32
CA MET A 1 5.77 -6.59 -20.14
C MET A 1 4.73 -5.55 -19.74
N ASP A 2 4.33 -4.59 -20.57
CA ASP A 2 3.36 -3.55 -20.14
C ASP A 2 2.01 -4.13 -19.72
N GLN A 3 1.53 -5.15 -20.43
CA GLN A 3 0.32 -5.88 -20.05
C GLN A 3 0.44 -6.55 -18.66
N LEU A 4 1.64 -7.05 -18.30
CA LEU A 4 1.89 -7.62 -16.98
C LEU A 4 1.82 -6.52 -15.91
N CYS A 5 2.41 -5.35 -16.18
CA CYS A 5 2.35 -4.22 -15.25
C CYS A 5 0.89 -3.78 -15.02
N VAL A 6 0.06 -3.72 -16.06
CA VAL A 6 -1.37 -3.43 -15.92
C VAL A 6 -2.08 -4.48 -15.07
N ALA A 7 -1.76 -5.77 -15.25
CA ALA A 7 -2.34 -6.84 -14.43
C ALA A 7 -1.92 -6.71 -12.95
N LEU A 8 -0.63 -6.42 -12.68
CA LEU A 8 -0.11 -6.20 -11.33
C LEU A 8 -0.73 -4.97 -10.64
N GLN A 9 -1.07 -3.91 -11.37
CA GLN A 9 -1.77 -2.75 -10.82
C GLN A 9 -3.12 -3.12 -10.17
N GLY A 10 -3.84 -4.11 -10.71
CA GLY A 10 -5.08 -4.60 -10.13
C GLY A 10 -4.91 -5.21 -8.72
N TYR A 11 -3.73 -5.77 -8.43
CA TYR A 11 -3.43 -6.34 -7.11
C TYR A 11 -3.18 -5.26 -6.05
N ILE A 12 -2.78 -4.04 -6.44
CA ILE A 12 -2.61 -2.91 -5.51
C ILE A 12 -3.93 -2.56 -4.83
N MET A 13 -5.02 -2.51 -5.59
CA MET A 13 -6.34 -2.08 -5.08
C MET A 13 -7.08 -3.16 -4.30
N SER A 14 -6.94 -4.41 -4.72
CA SER A 14 -7.58 -5.53 -4.00
C SER A 14 -6.88 -5.85 -2.67
N GLY A 15 -5.64 -5.37 -2.49
CA GLY A 15 -4.78 -5.72 -1.35
C GLY A 15 -4.40 -7.20 -1.30
N GLN A 16 -4.79 -7.98 -2.31
CA GLN A 16 -4.51 -9.41 -2.38
C GLN A 16 -3.06 -9.65 -2.80
N PRO A 17 -2.41 -10.70 -2.27
CA PRO A 17 -1.09 -11.09 -2.74
C PRO A 17 -1.15 -11.65 -4.17
N VAL A 18 -0.08 -11.45 -4.92
CA VAL A 18 0.14 -12.09 -6.23
C VAL A 18 1.21 -13.16 -6.11
N GLU A 19 0.97 -14.34 -6.67
CA GLU A 19 1.97 -15.41 -6.80
C GLU A 19 2.79 -15.16 -8.07
N LEU A 20 4.09 -14.90 -7.89
CA LEU A 20 4.97 -14.36 -8.94
C LEU A 20 5.32 -15.37 -10.02
N GLN A 21 5.47 -16.66 -9.69
CA GLN A 21 5.84 -17.66 -10.69
C GLN A 21 4.73 -17.80 -11.73
N THR A 22 3.47 -17.81 -11.33
CA THR A 22 2.32 -17.87 -12.24
C THR A 22 2.21 -16.59 -13.07
N ALA A 23 2.40 -15.42 -12.47
CA ALA A 23 2.35 -14.14 -13.17
C ALA A 23 3.46 -14.02 -14.25
N TYR A 24 4.70 -14.38 -13.90
CA TYR A 24 5.81 -14.37 -14.85
C TYR A 24 5.70 -15.49 -15.90
N MET A 25 5.13 -16.65 -15.55
CA MET A 25 4.92 -17.73 -16.50
C MET A 25 3.85 -17.37 -17.55
N ALA A 26 2.79 -16.68 -17.15
CA ALA A 26 1.82 -16.14 -18.12
C ALA A 26 2.49 -15.17 -19.11
N LEU A 27 3.41 -14.33 -18.62
CA LEU A 27 4.19 -13.42 -19.45
C LEU A 27 5.10 -14.18 -20.44
N THR A 28 5.91 -15.12 -19.96
CA THR A 28 6.90 -15.83 -20.79
C THR A 28 6.22 -16.73 -21.82
N LEU A 29 5.12 -17.38 -21.44
CA LEU A 29 4.28 -18.16 -22.37
C LEU A 29 3.65 -17.28 -23.46
N ASP A 30 3.17 -16.09 -23.11
CA ASP A 30 2.62 -15.13 -24.08
C ASP A 30 3.70 -14.62 -25.05
N VAL A 31 4.94 -14.44 -24.59
CA VAL A 31 6.08 -14.00 -25.42
C VAL A 31 6.56 -15.10 -26.34
N ILE A 32 6.82 -16.31 -25.82
CA ILE A 32 7.34 -17.42 -26.63
C ILE A 32 6.32 -17.88 -27.68
N SER A 33 5.01 -17.88 -27.36
CA SER A 33 4.00 -18.24 -28.34
C SER A 33 3.90 -17.20 -29.46
N GLN A 34 4.01 -15.91 -29.12
CA GLN A 34 4.04 -14.82 -30.09
C GLN A 34 5.29 -14.91 -30.99
N TYR A 35 6.45 -15.25 -30.41
CA TYR A 35 7.71 -15.37 -31.14
C TYR A 35 7.77 -16.62 -32.03
N ALA A 36 7.26 -17.75 -31.54
CA ALA A 36 7.27 -19.02 -32.26
C ALA A 36 6.18 -19.10 -33.34
N PHE A 37 4.93 -18.78 -32.99
CA PHE A 37 3.75 -19.01 -33.84
C PHE A 37 3.18 -17.72 -34.45
N GLY A 38 3.55 -16.55 -33.91
CA GLY A 38 3.01 -15.26 -34.34
C GLY A 38 1.75 -14.81 -33.62
N GLU A 39 1.30 -15.56 -32.60
CA GLU A 39 0.12 -15.25 -31.79
C GLU A 39 0.36 -15.51 -30.29
N SER A 40 -0.06 -14.58 -29.46
CA SER A 40 0.01 -14.68 -27.99
C SER A 40 -1.12 -15.54 -27.43
N LEU A 41 -0.85 -16.32 -26.37
CA LEU A 41 -1.85 -17.08 -25.63
C LEU A 41 -2.80 -16.18 -24.80
N GLY A 42 -2.44 -14.92 -24.59
CA GLY A 42 -3.21 -13.91 -23.87
C GLY A 42 -3.41 -14.22 -22.39
N LEU A 43 -2.49 -14.96 -21.77
CA LEU A 43 -2.58 -15.43 -20.38
C LEU A 43 -2.46 -14.29 -19.38
N VAL A 44 -1.66 -13.27 -19.67
CA VAL A 44 -1.46 -12.12 -18.78
C VAL A 44 -2.77 -11.35 -18.53
N LYS A 45 -3.70 -11.39 -19.47
CA LYS A 45 -5.00 -10.71 -19.36
C LYS A 45 -6.06 -11.52 -18.62
N LYS A 46 -5.79 -12.81 -18.33
CA LYS A 46 -6.76 -13.67 -17.65
C LYS A 46 -6.70 -13.44 -16.14
N PRO A 47 -7.86 -13.46 -15.45
CA PRO A 47 -7.88 -13.42 -13.99
C PRO A 47 -7.00 -14.52 -13.39
N GLY A 48 -6.10 -14.15 -12.48
CA GLY A 48 -5.20 -15.08 -11.81
C GLY A 48 -4.12 -15.73 -12.70
N PHE A 49 -3.88 -15.23 -13.91
CA PHE A 49 -2.77 -15.65 -14.78
C PHE A 49 -2.80 -17.13 -15.25
N SER A 50 -3.97 -17.79 -15.22
CA SER A 50 -4.13 -19.19 -15.63
C SER A 50 -3.18 -20.18 -14.92
N PRO A 51 -3.35 -20.43 -13.61
CA PRO A 51 -2.49 -21.30 -12.82
C PRO A 51 -2.50 -22.77 -13.28
N GLU A 52 -3.44 -23.16 -14.15
CA GLU A 52 -3.52 -24.48 -14.75
C GLU A 52 -2.27 -24.85 -15.57
N TRP A 53 -1.59 -23.86 -16.17
CA TRP A 53 -0.33 -24.08 -16.89
C TRP A 53 0.78 -24.61 -15.98
N ASN A 54 0.92 -24.02 -14.80
CA ASN A 54 1.97 -24.37 -13.83
C ASN A 54 1.73 -25.80 -13.34
N LYS A 55 0.48 -26.08 -12.97
CA LYS A 55 0.03 -27.42 -12.56
C LYS A 55 0.26 -28.48 -13.64
N MET A 56 0.07 -28.14 -14.91
CA MET A 56 0.28 -29.06 -16.03
C MET A 56 1.77 -29.38 -16.25
N LEU A 57 2.66 -28.39 -16.17
CA LEU A 57 4.09 -28.60 -16.32
C LEU A 57 4.68 -29.43 -15.19
N HIS A 58 4.35 -29.11 -13.93
CA HIS A 58 4.77 -29.90 -12.77
C HIS A 58 4.30 -31.36 -12.86
N ALA A 59 3.04 -31.61 -13.23
CA ALA A 59 2.53 -32.97 -13.42
C ALA A 59 3.26 -33.73 -14.54
N THR A 60 3.66 -33.03 -15.60
CA THR A 60 4.42 -33.61 -16.72
C THR A 60 5.84 -33.98 -16.28
N ILE A 61 6.47 -33.14 -15.47
CA ILE A 61 7.79 -33.37 -14.88
C ILE A 61 7.76 -34.61 -13.97
N GLU A 62 6.79 -34.68 -13.04
CA GLU A 62 6.61 -35.83 -12.15
C GLU A 62 6.38 -37.13 -12.93
N ALA A 63 5.54 -37.10 -13.96
CA ALA A 63 5.32 -38.23 -14.85
C ALA A 63 6.59 -38.62 -15.61
N GLY A 64 7.41 -37.65 -16.01
CA GLY A 64 8.71 -37.86 -16.67
C GLY A 64 9.68 -38.69 -15.83
N ILE A 65 9.71 -38.47 -14.50
CA ILE A 65 10.52 -39.27 -13.57
C ILE A 65 10.10 -40.74 -13.64
N MET A 66 8.78 -41.01 -13.61
CA MET A 66 8.26 -42.38 -13.70
C MET A 66 8.52 -43.01 -15.08
N ASN A 67 8.33 -42.25 -16.16
CA ASN A 67 8.58 -42.72 -17.52
C ASN A 67 10.05 -43.09 -17.75
N ARG A 68 11.00 -42.43 -17.06
CA ARG A 68 12.41 -42.82 -17.12
C ARG A 68 12.68 -44.22 -16.56
N HIS A 69 11.95 -44.61 -15.51
CA HIS A 69 12.08 -45.94 -14.90
C HIS A 69 11.22 -46.99 -15.61
N PHE A 70 10.08 -46.58 -16.18
CA PHE A 70 9.12 -47.44 -16.86
C PHE A 70 8.71 -46.85 -18.22
N PRO A 71 9.56 -46.97 -19.26
CA PRO A 71 9.32 -46.32 -20.55
C PRO A 71 7.99 -46.74 -21.22
N TRP A 72 7.55 -47.97 -20.99
CA TRP A 72 6.29 -48.51 -21.50
C TRP A 72 5.05 -47.78 -20.94
N LEU A 73 5.17 -47.06 -19.82
CA LEU A 73 4.07 -46.31 -19.23
C LEU A 73 3.64 -45.14 -20.15
N ALA A 74 4.60 -44.48 -20.80
CA ALA A 74 4.32 -43.44 -21.77
C ALA A 74 3.58 -44.00 -23.00
N ASP A 75 4.04 -45.15 -23.52
CA ASP A 75 3.40 -45.82 -24.66
C ASP A 75 1.96 -46.24 -24.33
N LEU A 76 1.74 -46.79 -23.12
CA LEU A 76 0.42 -47.15 -22.64
C LEU A 76 -0.49 -45.92 -22.56
N MET A 77 0.00 -44.81 -21.98
CA MET A 77 -0.74 -43.56 -21.84
C MET A 77 -1.11 -42.95 -23.20
N MET A 78 -0.18 -42.92 -24.16
CA MET A 78 -0.43 -42.42 -25.51
C MET A 78 -1.35 -43.33 -26.34
N SER A 79 -1.51 -44.59 -25.93
CA SER A 79 -2.44 -45.54 -26.57
C SER A 79 -3.89 -45.42 -26.08
N LEU A 80 -4.14 -44.67 -24.99
CA LEU A 80 -5.50 -44.49 -24.47
C LEU A 80 -6.33 -43.55 -25.36
N PRO A 81 -7.63 -43.83 -25.54
CA PRO A 81 -8.54 -42.86 -26.14
C PRO A 81 -8.49 -41.51 -25.41
N THR A 82 -8.53 -40.39 -26.13
CA THR A 82 -8.39 -39.04 -25.55
C THR A 82 -9.40 -38.73 -24.44
N TRP A 83 -10.64 -39.23 -24.54
CA TRP A 83 -11.65 -39.08 -23.49
C TRP A 83 -11.27 -39.82 -22.21
N LEU A 84 -10.64 -40.99 -22.33
CA LEU A 84 -10.21 -41.80 -21.20
C LEU A 84 -8.95 -41.17 -20.58
N ALA A 85 -7.99 -40.75 -21.41
CA ALA A 85 -6.81 -40.02 -20.95
C ALA A 85 -7.17 -38.72 -20.21
N ALA A 86 -8.11 -37.92 -20.75
CA ALA A 86 -8.59 -36.70 -20.11
C ALA A 86 -9.31 -36.96 -18.77
N SER A 87 -9.85 -38.15 -18.55
CA SER A 87 -10.50 -38.51 -17.28
C SER A 87 -9.53 -38.88 -16.15
N ILE A 88 -8.25 -39.10 -16.46
CA ILE A 88 -7.23 -39.51 -15.49
C ILE A 88 -6.92 -38.38 -14.50
N SER A 89 -6.71 -37.16 -14.99
CA SER A 89 -6.47 -35.98 -14.15
C SER A 89 -6.72 -34.68 -14.90
N GLY A 90 -7.00 -33.61 -14.15
CA GLY A 90 -7.15 -32.25 -14.68
C GLY A 90 -5.93 -31.77 -15.50
N PRO A 91 -4.68 -31.96 -15.01
CA PRO A 91 -3.48 -31.66 -15.78
C PRO A 91 -3.39 -32.37 -17.14
N VAL A 92 -3.75 -33.66 -17.21
CA VAL A 92 -3.74 -34.42 -18.47
C VAL A 92 -4.80 -33.91 -19.44
N ALA A 93 -6.01 -33.59 -18.95
CA ALA A 93 -7.04 -32.98 -19.78
C ALA A 93 -6.60 -31.61 -20.34
N PHE A 94 -5.93 -30.80 -19.51
CA PHE A 94 -5.37 -29.52 -19.93
C PHE A 94 -4.26 -29.71 -20.98
N PHE A 95 -3.34 -30.65 -20.77
CA PHE A 95 -2.27 -31.00 -21.71
C PHE A 95 -2.81 -31.39 -23.09
N LEU A 96 -3.84 -32.24 -23.15
CA LEU A 96 -4.47 -32.64 -24.42
C LEU A 96 -5.11 -31.45 -25.16
N ARG A 97 -5.66 -30.48 -24.42
CA ARG A 97 -6.15 -29.23 -25.01
C ARG A 97 -5.01 -28.40 -25.58
N ILE A 98 -3.91 -28.26 -24.84
CA ILE A 98 -2.72 -27.53 -25.30
C ILE A 98 -2.11 -28.19 -26.53
N GLN A 99 -2.02 -29.53 -26.60
CA GLN A 99 -1.55 -30.21 -27.81
C GLN A 99 -2.39 -29.84 -29.04
N LYS A 100 -3.71 -29.78 -28.89
CA LYS A 100 -4.62 -29.36 -29.96
C LYS A 100 -4.40 -27.91 -30.36
N ASP A 101 -4.21 -27.02 -29.39
CA ASP A 101 -3.98 -25.60 -29.63
C ASP A 101 -2.62 -25.35 -30.32
N VAL A 102 -1.56 -26.03 -29.88
CA VAL A 102 -0.23 -25.98 -30.52
C VAL A 102 -0.28 -26.52 -31.94
N ARG A 103 -0.94 -27.66 -32.18
CA ARG A 103 -1.12 -28.20 -33.53
C ARG A 103 -1.75 -27.17 -34.45
N LYS A 104 -2.84 -26.54 -34.00
CA LYS A 104 -3.53 -25.50 -34.77
C LYS A 104 -2.60 -24.31 -35.04
N GLN A 105 -1.85 -23.84 -34.04
CA GLN A 105 -0.91 -22.73 -34.21
C GLN A 105 0.21 -23.05 -35.20
N VAL A 106 0.71 -24.29 -35.22
CA VAL A 106 1.68 -24.76 -36.22
C VAL A 106 1.05 -24.79 -37.61
N GLU A 107 -0.14 -25.37 -37.76
CA GLU A 107 -0.88 -25.40 -39.04
C GLU A 107 -1.12 -23.98 -39.58
N ASP A 108 -1.58 -23.06 -38.72
CA ASP A 108 -1.82 -21.66 -39.06
C ASP A 108 -0.53 -20.93 -39.43
N ALA A 109 0.58 -21.17 -38.70
CA ALA A 109 1.88 -20.60 -39.02
C ALA A 109 2.44 -21.10 -40.37
N LEU A 110 2.26 -22.38 -40.67
CA LEU A 110 2.68 -22.98 -41.94
C LEU A 110 1.85 -22.48 -43.12
N ALA A 111 0.54 -22.27 -42.92
CA ALA A 111 -0.36 -21.74 -43.93
C ALA A 111 -0.21 -20.22 -44.16
N ARG A 112 0.44 -19.51 -43.23
CA ARG A 112 0.54 -18.04 -43.27
C ARG A 112 1.38 -17.57 -44.46
N LYS A 113 0.76 -16.72 -45.30
CA LYS A 113 1.48 -16.00 -46.37
C LYS A 113 2.38 -14.93 -45.76
N GLN A 114 3.48 -14.59 -46.43
CA GLN A 114 4.33 -13.47 -46.01
C GLN A 114 3.49 -12.20 -45.87
N ASP A 115 3.54 -11.61 -44.67
CA ASP A 115 2.91 -10.35 -44.36
C ASP A 115 3.99 -9.25 -44.33
N PRO A 116 4.04 -8.37 -45.34
CA PRO A 116 5.04 -7.30 -45.42
C PRO A 116 4.96 -6.30 -44.25
N SER A 117 3.86 -6.28 -43.49
CA SER A 117 3.66 -5.35 -42.38
C SER A 117 4.29 -5.82 -41.06
N ARG A 118 4.72 -7.08 -40.97
CA ARG A 118 5.40 -7.62 -39.78
C ARG A 118 6.90 -7.28 -39.80
N SER A 119 7.41 -6.88 -38.64
CA SER A 119 8.83 -6.53 -38.45
C SER A 119 9.77 -7.75 -38.44
N HIS A 120 9.25 -8.95 -38.19
CA HIS A 120 10.02 -10.20 -38.15
C HIS A 120 9.17 -11.41 -38.57
N ARG A 121 9.85 -12.47 -39.01
CA ARG A 121 9.25 -13.79 -39.29
C ARG A 121 9.26 -14.65 -38.02
N THR A 122 8.32 -15.58 -37.92
CA THR A 122 8.25 -16.49 -36.76
C THR A 122 9.18 -17.69 -36.93
N ILE A 123 9.47 -18.42 -35.85
CA ILE A 123 10.31 -19.63 -35.91
C ILE A 123 9.73 -20.65 -36.91
N PHE A 124 8.42 -20.91 -36.87
CA PHE A 124 7.79 -21.88 -37.76
C PHE A 124 7.74 -21.43 -39.23
N GLU A 125 7.70 -20.13 -39.49
CA GLU A 125 7.84 -19.58 -40.85
C GLU A 125 9.25 -19.81 -41.39
N GLU A 126 10.29 -19.63 -40.56
CA GLU A 126 11.67 -19.91 -40.94
C GLU A 126 11.91 -21.42 -41.15
N LEU A 127 11.39 -22.28 -40.26
CA LEU A 127 11.52 -23.74 -40.42
C LEU A 127 10.86 -24.25 -41.70
N ARG A 128 9.67 -23.73 -42.05
CA ARG A 128 8.99 -24.05 -43.31
C ARG A 128 9.86 -23.76 -44.52
N ASP A 129 10.46 -22.56 -44.55
CA ASP A 129 11.16 -22.01 -45.71
C ASP A 129 12.68 -22.33 -45.71
N SER A 130 13.17 -23.07 -44.72
CA SER A 130 14.56 -23.54 -44.60
C SER A 130 14.96 -24.60 -45.65
N ASP A 131 16.21 -25.04 -45.63
CA ASP A 131 16.74 -26.16 -46.43
C ASP A 131 16.60 -27.54 -45.74
N LEU A 132 15.86 -27.62 -44.62
CA LEU A 132 15.65 -28.87 -43.90
C LEU A 132 14.98 -29.97 -44.77
N PRO A 133 15.31 -31.25 -44.54
CA PRO A 133 14.66 -32.37 -45.22
C PRO A 133 13.13 -32.36 -45.03
N PRO A 134 12.33 -32.81 -46.01
CA PRO A 134 10.88 -32.83 -45.90
C PRO A 134 10.32 -33.56 -44.67
N GLN A 135 11.04 -34.58 -44.18
CA GLN A 135 10.67 -35.35 -42.99
C GLN A 135 10.71 -34.51 -41.71
N GLU A 136 11.65 -33.56 -41.62
CA GLU A 136 11.77 -32.62 -40.49
C GLU A 136 10.72 -31.50 -40.53
N LYS A 137 9.97 -31.38 -41.63
CA LYS A 137 8.94 -30.36 -41.85
C LYS A 137 7.51 -30.91 -41.76
N THR A 138 7.34 -32.15 -41.29
CA THR A 138 6.01 -32.72 -41.09
C THR A 138 5.30 -32.01 -39.93
N ILE A 139 3.97 -31.92 -39.98
CA ILE A 139 3.16 -31.25 -38.93
C ILE A 139 3.47 -31.86 -37.55
N GLU A 140 3.60 -33.19 -37.47
CA GLU A 140 3.78 -33.85 -36.18
C GLU A 140 5.15 -33.56 -35.59
N ARG A 141 6.19 -33.57 -36.44
CA ARG A 141 7.54 -33.19 -36.03
C ARG A 141 7.63 -31.74 -35.56
N LEU A 142 6.94 -30.83 -36.26
CA LEU A 142 6.88 -29.41 -35.91
C LEU A 142 6.01 -29.14 -34.67
N MET A 143 4.98 -29.95 -34.44
CA MET A 143 4.19 -29.91 -33.22
C MET A 143 5.04 -30.29 -31.99
N ASP A 144 5.90 -31.30 -32.12
CA ASP A 144 6.86 -31.67 -31.06
C ASP A 144 7.81 -30.51 -30.74
N GLU A 145 8.35 -29.85 -31.76
CA GLU A 145 9.16 -28.63 -31.58
C GLU A 145 8.38 -27.50 -30.90
N GLY A 146 7.11 -27.32 -31.26
CA GLY A 146 6.23 -26.30 -30.67
C GLY A 146 6.03 -26.52 -29.19
N PHE A 147 5.81 -27.77 -28.78
CA PHE A 147 5.67 -28.12 -27.37
C PHE A 147 6.98 -27.88 -26.59
N ILE A 148 8.11 -28.26 -27.17
CA ILE A 148 9.44 -28.02 -26.57
C ILE A 148 9.69 -26.52 -26.39
N LEU A 149 9.41 -25.69 -27.40
CA LEU A 149 9.61 -24.25 -27.34
C LEU A 149 8.76 -23.61 -26.23
N VAL A 150 7.46 -23.92 -26.18
CA VAL A 150 6.53 -23.37 -25.19
C VAL A 150 6.89 -23.81 -23.77
N GLY A 151 7.21 -25.10 -23.57
CA GLY A 151 7.62 -25.62 -22.26
C GLY A 151 8.94 -25.01 -21.79
N ALA A 152 9.98 -25.05 -22.63
CA ALA A 152 11.31 -24.59 -22.28
C ALA A 152 11.37 -23.07 -22.05
N GLY A 153 10.69 -22.28 -22.89
CA GLY A 153 10.66 -20.81 -22.81
C GLY A 153 9.73 -20.28 -21.72
N GLY A 154 8.76 -21.07 -21.25
CA GLY A 154 7.79 -20.65 -20.25
C GLY A 154 8.34 -20.67 -18.82
N GLU A 155 8.63 -21.87 -18.31
CA GLU A 155 8.85 -22.10 -16.88
C GLU A 155 10.19 -21.57 -16.37
N THR A 156 11.28 -21.87 -17.08
CA THR A 156 12.64 -21.61 -16.57
C THR A 156 12.92 -20.12 -16.36
N THR A 157 12.50 -19.27 -17.32
CA THR A 157 12.60 -17.81 -17.18
C THR A 157 11.69 -17.28 -16.08
N ALA A 158 10.45 -17.79 -15.99
CA ALA A 158 9.49 -17.37 -14.99
C ALA A 158 9.93 -17.67 -13.55
N GLN A 159 10.45 -18.88 -13.32
CA GLN A 159 11.01 -19.28 -12.03
C GLN A 159 12.24 -18.44 -11.67
N THR A 160 13.12 -18.14 -12.65
CA THR A 160 14.28 -17.27 -12.44
C THR A 160 13.85 -15.85 -12.04
N LEU A 161 12.87 -15.27 -12.74
CA LEU A 161 12.31 -13.96 -12.40
C LEU A 161 11.69 -13.94 -11.00
N ALA A 162 10.91 -14.96 -10.64
CA ALA A 162 10.25 -15.03 -9.34
C ALA A 162 11.25 -15.13 -8.18
N VAL A 163 12.26 -16.00 -8.31
CA VAL A 163 13.32 -16.17 -7.29
C VAL A 163 14.23 -14.95 -7.21
N LEU A 164 14.56 -14.33 -8.35
CA LEU A 164 15.28 -13.07 -8.37
C LEU A 164 14.50 -11.98 -7.61
N THR A 165 13.20 -11.86 -7.85
CA THR A 165 12.35 -10.91 -7.10
C THR A 165 12.37 -11.22 -5.60
N PHE A 166 12.28 -12.49 -5.19
CA PHE A 166 12.43 -12.87 -3.78
C PHE A 166 13.77 -12.39 -3.20
N HIS A 167 14.89 -12.68 -3.86
CA HIS A 167 16.20 -12.29 -3.37
C HIS A 167 16.38 -10.77 -3.29
N LEU A 168 15.84 -10.02 -4.25
CA LEU A 168 15.87 -8.56 -4.19
C LEU A 168 15.09 -8.04 -2.98
N LEU A 169 13.86 -8.53 -2.76
CA LEU A 169 13.03 -8.10 -1.64
C LEU A 169 13.59 -8.53 -0.28
N ASN A 170 14.25 -9.68 -0.22
CA ASN A 170 14.90 -10.16 0.98
C ASN A 170 16.28 -9.50 1.23
N ASN A 171 16.80 -8.69 0.29
CA ASN A 171 18.07 -7.98 0.42
C ASN A 171 17.89 -6.48 0.11
N PRO A 172 17.38 -5.67 1.06
CA PRO A 172 17.01 -4.26 0.82
C PRO A 172 18.16 -3.41 0.25
N LEU A 173 19.40 -3.63 0.69
CA LEU A 173 20.56 -2.88 0.19
C LEU A 173 20.86 -3.17 -1.29
N VAL A 174 20.70 -4.43 -1.71
CA VAL A 174 20.87 -4.82 -3.12
C VAL A 174 19.76 -4.23 -3.97
N LEU A 175 18.52 -4.30 -3.48
CA LEU A 175 17.37 -3.71 -4.15
C LEU A 175 17.52 -2.20 -4.32
N GLN A 176 17.95 -1.47 -3.28
CA GLN A 176 18.16 -0.02 -3.34
C GLN A 176 19.20 0.37 -4.41
N LYS A 177 20.33 -0.36 -4.47
CA LYS A 177 21.37 -0.13 -5.50
C LYS A 177 20.84 -0.38 -6.91
N LEU A 178 20.09 -1.46 -7.10
CA LEU A 178 19.45 -1.77 -8.37
C LEU A 178 18.45 -0.67 -8.76
N GLN A 179 17.57 -0.27 -7.84
CA GLN A 179 16.57 0.77 -8.09
C GLN A 179 17.24 2.09 -8.47
N HIS A 180 18.34 2.48 -7.82
CA HIS A 180 19.09 3.67 -8.17
C HIS A 180 19.66 3.65 -9.60
N GLU A 181 20.21 2.50 -10.03
CA GLU A 181 20.70 2.34 -11.40
C GLU A 181 19.53 2.39 -12.41
N LEU A 182 18.42 1.74 -12.10
CA LEU A 182 17.21 1.77 -12.93
C LEU A 182 16.57 3.16 -13.03
N ASP A 183 16.58 3.94 -11.95
CA ASP A 183 16.07 5.33 -11.96
C ASP A 183 16.88 6.20 -12.92
N THR A 184 18.19 5.96 -13.02
CA THR A 184 19.08 6.67 -13.95
C THR A 184 18.81 6.26 -15.40
N LEU A 185 18.62 4.96 -15.65
CA LEU A 185 18.36 4.43 -17.01
C LEU A 185 16.94 4.69 -17.49
N MET A 186 15.98 4.76 -16.57
CA MET A 186 14.56 4.96 -16.83
C MET A 186 14.01 6.14 -16.02
N PRO A 187 14.40 7.40 -16.32
CA PRO A 187 13.92 8.55 -15.55
C PRO A 187 12.40 8.68 -15.53
N ASN A 188 11.72 8.26 -16.62
CA ASN A 188 10.27 8.12 -16.65
C ASN A 188 9.89 6.63 -16.46
N PRO A 189 9.12 6.25 -15.42
CA PRO A 189 8.63 4.89 -15.24
C PRO A 189 7.82 4.34 -16.42
N GLU A 190 7.14 5.23 -17.15
CA GLU A 190 6.35 4.92 -18.35
C GLU A 190 7.19 5.00 -19.64
N GLY A 191 8.46 5.37 -19.53
CA GLY A 191 9.38 5.48 -20.65
C GLY A 191 9.67 4.12 -21.29
N GLN A 192 9.88 4.12 -22.60
CA GLN A 192 10.44 2.95 -23.29
C GLN A 192 11.95 2.91 -23.07
N VAL A 193 12.46 1.74 -22.70
CA VAL A 193 13.89 1.44 -22.60
C VAL A 193 14.17 0.23 -23.48
N SER A 194 15.27 0.26 -24.23
CA SER A 194 15.65 -0.89 -25.05
C SER A 194 16.36 -1.94 -24.20
N TRP A 195 16.24 -3.21 -24.60
CA TRP A 195 17.01 -4.30 -23.97
C TRP A 195 18.53 -4.03 -24.03
N GLN A 196 19.03 -3.48 -25.13
CA GLN A 196 20.45 -3.16 -25.30
C GLN A 196 20.96 -2.14 -24.26
N GLN A 197 20.13 -1.17 -23.88
CA GLN A 197 20.47 -0.21 -22.83
C GLN A 197 20.51 -0.88 -21.46
N LEU A 198 19.55 -1.77 -21.17
CA LEU A 198 19.49 -2.50 -19.91
C LEU A 198 20.63 -3.51 -19.77
N GLU A 199 21.03 -4.18 -20.84
CA GLU A 199 22.13 -5.16 -20.82
C GLU A 199 23.49 -4.51 -20.50
N GLN A 200 23.67 -3.22 -20.85
CA GLN A 200 24.88 -2.45 -20.54
C GLN A 200 24.93 -1.97 -19.08
N SER A 201 23.85 -2.14 -18.33
CA SER A 201 23.72 -1.77 -16.92
C SER A 201 24.59 -2.67 -16.05
N SER A 202 25.55 -2.08 -15.33
CA SER A 202 26.57 -2.86 -14.61
C SER A 202 25.97 -3.64 -13.45
N TYR A 203 25.14 -2.99 -12.63
CA TYR A 203 24.54 -3.61 -11.44
C TYR A 203 23.40 -4.56 -11.81
N LEU A 204 22.52 -4.19 -12.73
CA LEU A 204 21.44 -5.07 -13.21
C LEU A 204 21.99 -6.35 -13.86
N ARG A 205 23.09 -6.27 -14.62
CA ARG A 205 23.80 -7.45 -15.14
C ARG A 205 24.32 -8.33 -14.01
N ALA A 206 24.99 -7.74 -13.02
CA ALA A 206 25.50 -8.45 -11.85
C ALA A 206 24.38 -9.15 -11.06
N VAL A 207 23.25 -8.47 -10.83
CA VAL A 207 22.06 -9.02 -10.18
C VAL A 207 21.50 -10.21 -10.95
N THR A 208 21.38 -10.09 -12.27
CA THR A 208 20.83 -11.15 -13.13
C THR A 208 21.78 -12.36 -13.20
N THR A 209 23.10 -12.12 -13.27
CA THR A 209 24.10 -13.19 -13.23
C THR A 209 24.09 -13.92 -11.89
N GLU A 210 23.97 -13.19 -10.78
CA GLU A 210 23.87 -13.81 -9.44
C GLU A 210 22.60 -14.64 -9.27
N ALA A 211 21.47 -14.19 -9.80
CA ALA A 211 20.22 -14.96 -9.79
C ALA A 211 20.37 -16.28 -10.53
N HIS A 212 20.98 -16.28 -11.71
CA HIS A 212 21.25 -17.51 -12.44
C HIS A 212 22.16 -18.48 -11.68
N ARG A 213 23.17 -17.96 -10.97
CA ARG A 213 24.08 -18.77 -10.16
C ARG A 213 23.36 -19.40 -8.96
N VAL A 214 22.68 -18.59 -8.16
CA VAL A 214 22.03 -19.06 -6.92
C VAL A 214 20.89 -20.02 -7.23
N GLN A 215 20.05 -19.68 -8.22
CA GLN A 215 18.90 -20.50 -8.55
C GLN A 215 19.30 -21.78 -9.27
N ALA A 216 20.26 -21.71 -10.20
CA ALA A 216 20.71 -22.84 -11.02
C ALA A 216 19.56 -23.76 -11.45
N VAL A 217 18.52 -23.18 -12.09
CA VAL A 217 17.18 -23.78 -12.33
C VAL A 217 17.25 -25.24 -12.79
N ILE A 218 18.16 -25.56 -13.72
CA ILE A 218 18.35 -26.92 -14.22
C ILE A 218 19.27 -27.69 -13.27
N THR A 219 18.65 -28.59 -12.49
CA THR A 219 19.31 -29.41 -11.48
C THR A 219 19.73 -30.77 -12.02
N THR A 220 19.09 -31.25 -13.09
CA THR A 220 19.40 -32.57 -13.64
C THR A 220 20.70 -32.60 -14.43
N ARG A 221 21.31 -33.79 -14.52
CA ARG A 221 22.55 -34.01 -15.25
C ARG A 221 22.29 -34.05 -16.76
N LEU A 222 22.78 -33.04 -17.48
CA LEU A 222 22.70 -32.99 -18.94
C LEU A 222 23.76 -33.88 -19.56
N ILE A 223 23.42 -35.16 -19.75
CA ILE A 223 24.33 -36.18 -20.28
C ILE A 223 24.77 -35.83 -21.72
N ARG A 224 26.05 -36.06 -22.00
CA ARG A 224 26.66 -36.02 -23.33
C ARG A 224 27.37 -37.34 -23.57
N VAL A 225 27.26 -37.87 -24.79
CA VAL A 225 27.90 -39.11 -25.21
C VAL A 225 28.62 -38.84 -26.53
N ALA A 226 29.92 -39.11 -26.55
CA ALA A 226 30.73 -39.15 -27.75
C ALA A 226 30.64 -40.58 -28.32
N PRO A 227 29.83 -40.85 -29.35
CA PRO A 227 29.48 -42.24 -29.71
C PRO A 227 30.64 -43.01 -30.34
N SER A 228 31.56 -42.34 -31.01
CA SER A 228 32.61 -42.94 -31.83
C SER A 228 34.02 -42.44 -31.54
N GLU A 229 34.16 -41.39 -30.73
CA GLU A 229 35.45 -40.74 -30.46
C GLU A 229 35.93 -41.04 -29.03
N VAL A 230 37.24 -41.27 -28.88
CA VAL A 230 37.89 -41.28 -27.56
C VAL A 230 38.19 -39.83 -27.19
N LEU A 231 37.52 -39.31 -26.17
CA LEU A 231 37.75 -37.95 -25.69
C LEU A 231 39.02 -37.91 -24.84
N LYS A 232 39.83 -36.86 -25.00
CA LYS A 232 41.03 -36.64 -24.17
C LYS A 232 40.81 -35.46 -23.24
N PHE A 233 40.97 -35.69 -21.94
CA PHE A 233 40.95 -34.64 -20.92
C PHE A 233 42.23 -34.70 -20.09
N GLN A 234 43.13 -33.75 -20.33
CA GLN A 234 44.49 -33.79 -19.78
C GLN A 234 45.16 -35.15 -20.09
N ASN A 235 45.55 -35.91 -19.05
CA ASN A 235 46.17 -37.22 -19.19
C ASN A 235 45.15 -38.39 -19.23
N TRP A 236 43.85 -38.09 -19.21
CA TRP A 236 42.79 -39.09 -19.21
C TRP A 236 42.25 -39.33 -20.62
N GLU A 237 42.09 -40.60 -20.99
CA GLU A 237 41.33 -41.03 -22.16
C GLU A 237 39.96 -41.52 -21.71
N ILE A 238 38.90 -40.92 -22.25
CA ILE A 238 37.51 -41.27 -21.98
C ILE A 238 36.99 -42.05 -23.20
N PRO A 239 36.68 -43.35 -23.06
CA PRO A 239 36.29 -44.19 -24.19
C PRO A 239 35.04 -43.68 -24.92
N ALA A 240 34.97 -43.96 -26.22
CA ALA A 240 33.76 -43.76 -27.01
C ALA A 240 32.56 -44.49 -26.36
N GLY A 241 31.39 -43.85 -26.41
CA GLY A 241 30.16 -44.33 -25.79
C GLY A 241 30.03 -43.99 -24.30
N THR A 242 31.05 -43.40 -23.66
CA THR A 242 30.98 -43.06 -22.23
C THR A 242 30.08 -41.84 -21.98
N PRO A 243 29.03 -41.96 -21.14
CA PRO A 243 28.22 -40.83 -20.73
C PRO A 243 28.98 -39.91 -19.78
N ILE A 244 29.07 -38.62 -20.12
CA ILE A 244 29.69 -37.57 -19.30
C ILE A 244 28.62 -36.55 -18.95
N SER A 245 28.60 -36.09 -17.70
CA SER A 245 27.70 -35.03 -17.27
C SER A 245 28.26 -34.30 -16.06
N MET A 246 27.74 -33.11 -15.81
CA MET A 246 27.98 -32.33 -14.61
C MET A 246 26.65 -31.78 -14.09
N THR A 247 26.57 -31.53 -12.79
CA THR A 247 25.39 -30.94 -12.16
C THR A 247 25.63 -29.45 -11.99
N THR A 248 24.97 -28.65 -12.83
CA THR A 248 25.09 -27.17 -12.82
C THR A 248 24.85 -26.59 -11.43
N HIS A 249 23.81 -27.07 -10.73
CA HIS A 249 23.49 -26.67 -9.37
C HIS A 249 24.65 -26.85 -8.38
N PHE A 250 25.32 -28.01 -8.36
CA PHE A 250 26.46 -28.24 -7.48
C PHE A 250 27.70 -27.44 -7.87
N MET A 251 27.90 -27.17 -9.15
CA MET A 251 28.99 -26.31 -9.60
C MET A 251 28.78 -24.85 -9.17
N HIS A 252 27.55 -24.33 -9.31
CA HIS A 252 27.23 -22.93 -9.01
C HIS A 252 27.19 -22.65 -7.50
N LEU A 253 27.05 -23.71 -6.69
CA LEU A 253 27.07 -23.66 -5.24
C LEU A 253 28.35 -24.25 -4.63
N ASP A 254 29.40 -24.50 -5.43
CA ASP A 254 30.69 -24.98 -4.93
C ASP A 254 31.41 -23.87 -4.15
N PRO A 255 31.66 -24.03 -2.83
CA PRO A 255 32.32 -23.01 -2.01
C PRO A 255 33.78 -22.75 -2.41
N ILE A 256 34.43 -23.66 -3.17
CA ILE A 256 35.77 -23.47 -3.71
C ILE A 256 35.74 -22.44 -4.85
N LEU A 257 34.68 -22.45 -5.65
CA LEU A 257 34.49 -21.52 -6.77
C LEU A 257 33.81 -20.22 -6.32
N PHE A 258 32.81 -20.33 -5.44
CA PHE A 258 31.96 -19.24 -4.98
C PHE A 258 31.95 -19.19 -3.45
N PRO A 259 32.82 -18.39 -2.82
CA PRO A 259 32.75 -18.16 -1.38
C PRO A 259 31.37 -17.65 -0.96
N GLU A 260 30.86 -18.17 0.16
CA GLU A 260 29.47 -17.97 0.62
C GLU A 260 28.44 -18.32 -0.47
N PRO A 261 28.41 -19.56 -0.99
CA PRO A 261 27.69 -19.89 -2.22
C PRO A 261 26.17 -19.69 -2.13
N TYR A 262 25.59 -19.78 -0.94
CA TYR A 262 24.16 -19.60 -0.70
C TYR A 262 23.75 -18.13 -0.48
N LYS A 263 24.70 -17.22 -0.35
CA LYS A 263 24.44 -15.79 -0.21
C LYS A 263 24.20 -15.18 -1.59
N PHE A 264 23.11 -14.43 -1.73
CA PHE A 264 22.83 -13.63 -2.92
C PHE A 264 23.67 -12.34 -2.87
N ASP A 265 24.78 -12.30 -3.60
CA ASP A 265 25.74 -11.21 -3.54
C ASP A 265 26.16 -10.76 -4.95
N PRO A 266 25.45 -9.76 -5.53
CA PRO A 266 25.82 -9.22 -6.84
C PRO A 266 27.18 -8.51 -6.87
N GLU A 267 27.71 -8.06 -5.72
CA GLU A 267 28.98 -7.33 -5.68
C GLU A 267 30.16 -8.18 -6.13
N ARG A 268 30.04 -9.52 -6.07
CA ARG A 268 31.08 -10.44 -6.56
C ARG A 268 31.39 -10.29 -8.05
N TRP A 269 30.46 -9.69 -8.80
CA TRP A 269 30.60 -9.44 -10.24
C TRP A 269 31.15 -8.05 -10.54
N LEU A 270 31.46 -7.25 -9.52
CA LEU A 270 31.85 -5.84 -9.62
C LEU A 270 33.26 -5.64 -9.03
N GLY A 271 34.20 -5.17 -9.85
CA GLY A 271 35.52 -4.71 -9.39
C GLY A 271 36.73 -5.31 -10.12
N PRO A 272 37.91 -4.68 -10.01
CA PRO A 272 39.12 -5.06 -10.76
C PRO A 272 39.92 -6.23 -10.16
N SER A 273 39.56 -6.73 -8.98
CA SER A 273 40.45 -7.55 -8.12
C SER A 273 40.03 -9.00 -7.90
N ILE A 274 39.03 -9.50 -8.60
CA ILE A 274 38.72 -10.92 -8.68
C ILE A 274 38.73 -11.22 -10.18
N GLY A 275 39.32 -12.33 -10.62
CA GLY A 275 39.26 -12.70 -12.03
C GLY A 275 37.81 -12.87 -12.47
N LEU A 276 37.15 -11.80 -12.90
CA LEU A 276 35.74 -11.80 -13.32
C LEU A 276 35.58 -12.76 -14.50
N ASP A 277 36.51 -12.70 -15.46
CA ASP A 277 36.66 -13.68 -16.55
C ASP A 277 36.77 -15.12 -16.01
N ARG A 278 37.43 -15.30 -14.85
CA ARG A 278 37.56 -16.61 -14.20
C ARG A 278 36.23 -17.08 -13.59
N LEU A 279 35.40 -16.23 -13.01
CA LEU A 279 34.13 -16.67 -12.41
C LEU A 279 33.02 -16.88 -13.45
N GLU A 280 32.92 -16.00 -14.44
CA GLU A 280 31.95 -16.11 -15.54
C GLU A 280 32.12 -17.41 -16.33
N GLN A 281 33.33 -17.98 -16.36
CA GLN A 281 33.54 -19.26 -17.05
C GLN A 281 32.77 -20.43 -16.40
N TYR A 282 32.49 -20.35 -15.10
CA TYR A 282 31.82 -21.41 -14.31
C TYR A 282 30.31 -21.22 -14.17
N VAL A 283 29.79 -20.01 -14.44
CA VAL A 283 28.35 -19.74 -14.49
C VAL A 283 27.81 -20.15 -15.86
N VAL A 284 27.18 -21.32 -15.91
CA VAL A 284 26.69 -21.97 -17.15
C VAL A 284 25.19 -22.36 -17.09
N PRO A 285 24.28 -21.44 -16.70
CA PRO A 285 22.84 -21.72 -16.61
C PRO A 285 22.23 -22.13 -17.96
N PHE A 286 22.87 -21.72 -19.07
CA PHE A 286 22.46 -22.03 -20.44
C PHE A 286 23.35 -23.07 -21.13
N SER A 287 24.22 -23.77 -20.38
CA SER A 287 25.28 -24.63 -20.93
C SER A 287 26.26 -23.85 -21.84
N LYS A 288 27.19 -24.55 -22.50
CA LYS A 288 28.19 -23.99 -23.43
C LYS A 288 28.40 -24.87 -24.67
N GLY A 289 28.94 -24.28 -25.73
CA GLY A 289 29.27 -24.96 -26.99
C GLY A 289 28.07 -25.16 -27.92
N SER A 290 28.17 -26.12 -28.84
CA SER A 290 27.16 -26.38 -29.88
C SER A 290 25.79 -26.86 -29.36
N ARG A 291 25.68 -27.13 -28.06
CA ARG A 291 24.45 -27.55 -27.36
C ARG A 291 24.06 -26.57 -26.25
N ALA A 292 24.52 -25.32 -26.34
CA ALA A 292 24.02 -24.24 -25.49
C ALA A 292 22.55 -23.94 -25.80
N CYS A 293 21.83 -23.38 -24.82
CA CYS A 293 20.43 -23.00 -24.97
C CYS A 293 20.24 -22.03 -26.13
N ILE A 294 19.35 -22.38 -27.06
CA ILE A 294 19.00 -21.52 -28.20
C ILE A 294 18.23 -20.26 -27.77
N GLY A 295 17.52 -20.32 -26.64
CA GLY A 295 16.69 -19.24 -26.10
C GLY A 295 17.43 -18.23 -25.22
N LEU A 296 18.76 -18.33 -25.06
CA LEU A 296 19.57 -17.49 -24.16
C LEU A 296 19.26 -15.99 -24.30
N HIS A 297 19.23 -15.48 -25.53
CA HIS A 297 19.02 -14.05 -25.76
C HIS A 297 17.59 -13.60 -25.47
N LEU A 298 16.59 -14.43 -25.77
CA LEU A 298 15.19 -14.15 -25.43
C LEU A 298 14.99 -14.13 -23.91
N ALA A 299 15.48 -15.16 -23.21
CA ALA A 299 15.43 -15.24 -21.75
C ALA A 299 16.14 -14.06 -21.08
N SER A 300 17.30 -13.65 -21.60
CA SER A 300 18.03 -12.48 -21.11
C SER A 300 17.20 -11.21 -21.28
N ALA A 301 16.60 -10.99 -22.45
CA ALA A 301 15.75 -9.83 -22.69
C ALA A 301 14.53 -9.81 -21.76
N GLU A 302 13.88 -10.95 -21.53
CA GLU A 302 12.78 -11.09 -20.59
C GLU A 302 13.19 -10.77 -19.15
N LEU A 303 14.35 -11.26 -18.70
CA LEU A 303 14.88 -10.96 -17.36
C LEU A 303 15.16 -9.47 -17.19
N TYR A 304 15.92 -8.87 -18.10
CA TYR A 304 16.26 -7.45 -18.03
C TYR A 304 15.03 -6.56 -18.08
N LEU A 305 14.14 -6.77 -19.06
CA LEU A 305 12.92 -5.97 -19.20
C LEU A 305 11.94 -6.21 -18.05
N GLY A 306 11.84 -7.44 -17.56
CA GLY A 306 10.96 -7.83 -16.46
C GLY A 306 11.36 -7.16 -15.16
N VAL A 307 12.63 -7.30 -14.77
CA VAL A 307 13.20 -6.66 -13.57
C VAL A 307 13.10 -5.14 -13.68
N ALA A 308 13.56 -4.57 -14.80
CA ALA A 308 13.57 -3.12 -14.98
C ALA A 308 12.15 -2.53 -14.90
N LYS A 309 11.18 -3.09 -15.63
CA LYS A 309 9.81 -2.54 -15.61
C LYS A 309 9.10 -2.78 -14.30
N VAL A 310 9.23 -3.95 -13.68
CA VAL A 310 8.54 -4.25 -12.41
C VAL A 310 9.08 -3.36 -11.29
N PHE A 311 10.40 -3.30 -11.10
CA PHE A 311 11.00 -2.54 -9.99
C PHE A 311 11.06 -1.03 -10.24
N ARG A 312 10.86 -0.56 -11.48
CA ARG A 312 10.67 0.86 -11.75
C ARG A 312 9.22 1.30 -11.54
N LYS A 313 8.24 0.42 -11.78
CA LYS A 313 6.81 0.74 -11.73
C LYS A 313 6.10 0.35 -10.45
N PHE A 314 6.69 -0.45 -9.58
CA PHE A 314 6.05 -0.96 -8.37
C PHE A 314 7.03 -1.04 -7.20
N ASP A 315 6.50 -0.78 -6.00
CA ASP A 315 7.09 -1.29 -4.78
C ASP A 315 6.45 -2.65 -4.48
N LEU A 316 7.25 -3.64 -4.08
CA LEU A 316 6.79 -4.98 -3.76
C LEU A 316 7.20 -5.35 -2.34
N GLU A 317 6.36 -6.10 -1.65
CA GLU A 317 6.65 -6.63 -0.30
C GLU A 317 6.37 -8.14 -0.27
N LEU A 318 7.27 -8.92 0.34
CA LEU A 318 7.06 -10.36 0.51
C LEU A 318 5.82 -10.60 1.38
N TYR A 319 4.93 -11.49 0.93
CA TYR A 319 3.73 -11.89 1.65
C TYR A 319 3.82 -13.36 2.02
N GLU A 320 3.94 -13.66 3.31
CA GLU A 320 4.00 -15.04 3.82
C GLU A 320 4.99 -15.92 3.04
N THR A 321 6.10 -15.32 2.60
CA THR A 321 7.12 -15.95 1.76
C THR A 321 8.47 -15.81 2.45
N THR A 322 9.20 -16.91 2.56
CA THR A 322 10.50 -17.00 3.23
C THR A 322 11.47 -17.84 2.40
N TYR A 323 12.71 -18.01 2.87
CA TYR A 323 13.69 -18.86 2.20
C TYR A 323 13.21 -20.30 1.95
N ARG A 324 12.29 -20.82 2.78
CA ARG A 324 11.72 -22.16 2.60
C ARG A 324 11.01 -22.32 1.25
N ASP A 325 10.47 -21.22 0.71
CA ASP A 325 9.60 -21.21 -0.46
C ASP A 325 10.40 -21.10 -1.77
N VAL A 326 11.71 -20.83 -1.68
CA VAL A 326 12.66 -20.79 -2.81
C VAL A 326 13.74 -21.88 -2.73
N GLU A 327 13.71 -22.73 -1.69
CA GLU A 327 14.65 -23.83 -1.53
C GLU A 327 14.32 -24.96 -2.50
N ILE A 328 15.31 -25.36 -3.31
CA ILE A 328 15.21 -26.54 -4.18
C ILE A 328 15.27 -27.79 -3.31
N THR A 329 14.20 -28.59 -3.32
CA THR A 329 14.08 -29.80 -2.49
C THR A 329 14.01 -31.10 -3.26
N TRP A 330 13.79 -31.04 -4.58
CA TRP A 330 13.79 -32.22 -5.45
C TRP A 330 14.20 -31.86 -6.89
N ASP A 331 14.65 -32.86 -7.66
CA ASP A 331 15.06 -32.75 -9.07
C ASP A 331 14.06 -33.49 -9.98
N GLY A 332 13.50 -32.78 -10.96
CA GLY A 332 12.64 -33.35 -12.01
C GLY A 332 13.07 -33.00 -13.43
N PHE A 333 14.24 -32.39 -13.60
CA PHE A 333 14.76 -31.63 -14.76
C PHE A 333 15.09 -30.22 -14.30
N ALA A 334 14.05 -29.47 -13.93
CA ALA A 334 14.16 -28.25 -13.15
C ALA A 334 14.09 -28.57 -11.65
N GLY A 335 14.73 -27.73 -10.84
CA GLY A 335 14.71 -27.82 -9.39
C GLY A 335 13.35 -27.39 -8.84
N GLY A 336 12.67 -28.31 -8.18
CA GLY A 336 11.35 -28.06 -7.60
C GLY A 336 11.42 -27.55 -6.16
N PHE A 337 10.51 -26.64 -5.82
CA PHE A 337 10.34 -26.15 -4.46
C PHE A 337 9.53 -27.13 -3.60
N ARG A 338 9.42 -26.82 -2.31
CA ARG A 338 8.69 -27.67 -1.37
C ARG A 338 7.21 -27.85 -1.77
N PRO A 339 6.65 -29.06 -1.68
CA PRO A 339 5.23 -29.29 -2.00
C PRO A 339 4.22 -28.55 -1.10
N ASP A 340 4.64 -28.14 0.10
CA ASP A 340 3.82 -27.37 1.05
C ASP A 340 3.96 -25.84 0.91
N SER A 341 4.77 -25.38 -0.07
CA SER A 341 4.89 -23.96 -0.41
C SER A 341 3.65 -23.47 -1.16
N GLU A 342 3.20 -22.26 -0.84
CA GLU A 342 2.15 -21.55 -1.59
C GLU A 342 2.74 -20.72 -2.75
N GLY A 343 4.04 -20.87 -3.04
CA GLY A 343 4.77 -20.11 -4.05
C GLY A 343 5.34 -18.79 -3.51
N ILE A 344 5.98 -18.03 -4.41
CA ILE A 344 6.60 -16.75 -4.06
C ILE A 344 5.52 -15.67 -4.19
N ARG A 345 4.98 -15.25 -3.05
CA ARG A 345 3.86 -14.30 -2.99
C ARG A 345 4.31 -12.92 -2.55
N VAL A 346 3.78 -11.89 -3.21
CA VAL A 346 4.08 -10.49 -2.86
C VAL A 346 2.82 -9.64 -2.84
N LYS A 347 2.84 -8.58 -2.02
CA LYS A 347 1.92 -7.46 -2.16
C LYS A 347 2.53 -6.44 -3.13
N VAL A 348 1.69 -5.88 -3.99
CA VAL A 348 2.08 -4.85 -4.96
C VAL A 348 1.60 -3.50 -4.45
N ALA A 349 2.46 -2.50 -4.48
CA ALA A 349 2.13 -1.11 -4.21
C ALA A 349 2.58 -0.22 -5.37
N PHE A 350 1.91 0.93 -5.54
CA PHE A 350 2.47 1.98 -6.38
C PHE A 350 3.82 2.41 -5.80
N PRO A 351 4.80 2.75 -6.65
CA PRO A 351 6.10 3.15 -6.18
C PRO A 351 5.94 4.46 -5.41
N LEU A 352 6.68 4.59 -4.32
CA LEU A 352 6.91 5.88 -3.69
C LEU A 352 7.53 6.81 -4.76
N TYR A 353 6.88 7.94 -5.06
CA TYR A 353 7.31 8.94 -6.05
C TYR A 353 8.82 9.22 -5.99
N ASP A 354 9.44 9.67 -7.08
CA ASP A 354 10.88 10.03 -7.11
C ASP A 354 11.26 11.14 -6.08
N ASN A 355 10.31 12.01 -5.71
CA ASN A 355 10.46 12.99 -4.61
C ASN A 355 10.34 12.36 -3.19
N LEU A 356 9.85 11.12 -3.10
CA LEU A 356 9.72 10.32 -1.87
C LEU A 356 10.86 9.32 -1.71
N LYS A 357 11.51 8.86 -2.80
CA LYS A 357 12.82 8.20 -2.72
C LYS A 357 13.86 9.13 -2.09
N THR A 358 13.75 10.44 -2.34
CA THR A 358 14.53 11.48 -1.65
C THR A 358 14.11 11.68 -0.19
N ALA A 359 12.83 11.47 0.16
CA ALA A 359 12.38 11.44 1.57
C ALA A 359 12.87 10.18 2.32
N ARG A 360 13.00 9.02 1.66
CA ARG A 360 13.72 7.85 2.19
C ARG A 360 15.23 8.11 2.32
N ALA A 361 15.83 8.82 1.37
CA ALA A 361 17.22 9.27 1.48
C ALA A 361 17.46 10.23 2.68
N GLN A 362 16.41 10.90 3.16
CA GLN A 362 16.44 11.72 4.38
C GLN A 362 16.41 10.89 5.68
N GLU A 363 16.28 9.55 5.68
CA GLU A 363 16.47 8.77 6.92
C GLU A 363 17.85 9.05 7.56
N SER A 364 18.86 9.34 6.73
CA SER A 364 20.18 9.78 7.17
C SER A 364 20.23 11.19 7.78
N ALA A 365 19.19 12.01 7.57
CA ALA A 365 19.08 13.38 8.04
C ALA A 365 18.32 13.52 9.38
N TYR A 366 17.49 12.54 9.74
CA TYR A 366 16.86 12.49 11.07
C TYR A 366 17.85 11.94 12.09
N ASN A 367 17.93 12.58 13.27
CA ASN A 367 18.67 12.02 14.40
C ASN A 367 17.88 10.89 15.07
N TYR A 368 17.80 9.76 14.36
CA TYR A 368 17.30 8.50 14.88
C TYR A 368 18.30 7.91 15.87
N VAL A 369 17.79 7.50 17.04
CA VAL A 369 18.62 6.83 18.04
C VAL A 369 18.60 5.32 17.79
N GLN A 370 19.74 4.80 17.33
CA GLN A 370 19.98 3.37 17.12
C GLN A 370 20.01 2.63 18.47
N GLY A 371 18.94 1.91 18.79
CA GLY A 371 18.91 0.92 19.86
C GLY A 371 18.64 1.45 21.27
N PRO A 372 18.44 0.53 22.22
CA PRO A 372 18.07 0.84 23.61
C PRO A 372 19.26 1.39 24.40
N GLY A 373 19.04 2.47 25.15
CA GLY A 373 20.08 3.06 25.99
C GLY A 373 19.56 4.19 26.87
N ASN A 374 20.01 4.22 28.13
CA ASN A 374 19.68 5.32 29.03
C ASN A 374 20.28 6.63 28.50
N ALA A 375 19.47 7.68 28.41
CA ALA A 375 19.91 8.98 27.94
C ALA A 375 19.19 10.11 28.69
N THR A 376 19.72 11.33 28.61
CA THR A 376 19.16 12.51 29.28
C THR A 376 18.95 13.64 28.28
N TYR A 377 17.75 14.21 28.31
CA TYR A 377 17.29 15.29 27.44
C TYR A 377 16.70 16.44 28.27
N ASP A 378 16.54 17.62 27.66
CA ASP A 378 15.84 18.72 28.33
C ASP A 378 14.35 18.42 28.43
N TYR A 379 13.76 17.93 27.34
CA TYR A 379 12.38 17.51 27.26
C TYR A 379 12.28 16.08 26.71
N VAL A 380 11.33 15.31 27.25
CA VAL A 380 10.95 13.99 26.72
C VAL A 380 9.47 14.04 26.33
N VAL A 381 9.19 13.93 25.04
CA VAL A 381 7.85 13.92 24.46
C VAL A 381 7.40 12.47 24.25
N VAL A 382 6.29 12.08 24.86
CA VAL A 382 5.70 10.75 24.74
C VAL A 382 4.60 10.78 23.68
N GLY A 383 4.84 10.13 22.54
CA GLY A 383 3.97 10.12 21.36
C GLY A 383 4.49 11.07 20.29
N GLY A 384 4.91 10.52 19.15
CA GLY A 384 5.30 11.25 17.94
C GLY A 384 4.11 11.58 17.05
N GLY A 385 2.96 11.90 17.65
CA GLY A 385 1.73 12.22 16.93
C GLY A 385 1.57 13.71 16.57
N THR A 386 0.35 14.10 16.19
CA THR A 386 -0.01 15.46 15.73
C THR A 386 0.50 16.57 16.65
N ALA A 387 0.23 16.46 17.96
CA ALA A 387 0.69 17.44 18.94
C ALA A 387 2.19 17.25 19.30
N GLY A 388 2.63 16.00 19.45
CA GLY A 388 3.97 15.68 19.94
C GLY A 388 5.09 16.19 19.02
N LEU A 389 4.99 15.94 17.72
CA LEU A 389 5.98 16.44 16.76
C LEU A 389 5.92 17.96 16.59
N THR A 390 4.74 18.55 16.70
CA THR A 390 4.56 20.01 16.71
C THR A 390 5.32 20.62 17.89
N VAL A 391 5.11 20.11 19.10
CA VAL A 391 5.79 20.57 20.32
C VAL A 391 7.30 20.35 20.22
N ALA A 392 7.74 19.16 19.79
CA ALA A 392 9.16 18.86 19.65
C ALA A 392 9.86 19.81 18.67
N ALA A 393 9.25 20.07 17.52
CA ALA A 393 9.80 20.99 16.51
C ALA A 393 9.90 22.44 17.01
N ARG A 394 8.93 22.89 17.83
CA ARG A 394 8.94 24.24 18.42
C ARG A 394 9.94 24.37 19.57
N LEU A 395 10.04 23.38 20.45
CA LEU A 395 11.07 23.36 21.50
C LEU A 395 12.48 23.36 20.93
N ALA A 396 12.68 22.65 19.81
CA ALA A 396 13.95 22.58 19.11
C ALA A 396 14.33 23.88 18.37
N GLU A 397 13.47 24.91 18.33
CA GLU A 397 13.84 26.24 17.80
C GLU A 397 14.99 26.88 18.61
N ASP A 398 15.14 26.54 19.90
CA ASP A 398 16.34 26.86 20.67
C ASP A 398 17.40 25.76 20.46
N PRO A 399 18.54 26.03 19.80
CA PRO A 399 19.56 25.02 19.52
C PRO A 399 20.24 24.45 20.78
N ARG A 400 20.03 25.07 21.95
CA ARG A 400 20.55 24.60 23.24
C ARG A 400 19.67 23.53 23.87
N VAL A 401 18.42 23.41 23.43
CA VAL A 401 17.43 22.47 23.95
C VAL A 401 17.53 21.14 23.21
N LYS A 402 17.66 20.02 23.94
CA LYS A 402 17.58 18.67 23.38
C LYS A 402 16.24 18.03 23.70
N VAL A 403 15.55 17.54 22.68
CA VAL A 403 14.22 16.95 22.80
C VAL A 403 14.26 15.49 22.38
N ALA A 404 13.85 14.56 23.25
CA ALA A 404 13.56 13.19 22.83
C ALA A 404 12.09 13.04 22.49
N VAL A 405 11.79 12.31 21.42
CA VAL A 405 10.42 11.92 21.03
C VAL A 405 10.35 10.40 21.04
N ILE A 406 9.41 9.84 21.79
CA ILE A 406 9.15 8.40 21.86
C ILE A 406 7.90 8.11 21.03
N GLU A 407 8.01 7.27 20.01
CA GLU A 407 6.90 6.86 19.15
C GLU A 407 6.84 5.34 19.02
N ALA A 408 5.67 4.76 19.25
CA ALA A 408 5.47 3.31 19.24
C ALA A 408 5.49 2.72 17.82
N GLY A 409 5.10 3.50 16.82
CA GLY A 409 5.12 3.11 15.41
C GLY A 409 6.40 3.45 14.67
N ASP A 410 6.43 3.06 13.39
CA ASP A 410 7.47 3.44 12.43
C ASP A 410 6.99 4.58 11.50
N PHE A 411 7.79 5.02 10.53
CA PHE A 411 7.39 5.94 9.48
C PHE A 411 6.31 5.32 8.58
N TYR A 412 5.21 6.04 8.39
CA TYR A 412 4.04 5.53 7.66
C TYR A 412 4.35 5.31 6.17
N GLU A 413 5.25 6.10 5.60
CA GLU A 413 5.71 5.94 4.22
C GLU A 413 6.47 4.62 4.01
N ASP A 414 7.09 4.08 5.04
CA ASP A 414 7.88 2.86 4.95
C ASP A 414 7.03 1.61 5.12
N VAL A 415 6.08 1.65 6.06
CA VAL A 415 5.27 0.48 6.41
C VAL A 415 3.89 0.46 5.75
N ASN A 416 3.43 1.58 5.19
CA ASN A 416 2.10 1.72 4.59
C ASN A 416 2.10 2.46 3.24
N GLY A 417 3.23 3.06 2.86
CA GLY A 417 3.47 3.62 1.54
C GLY A 417 2.37 4.58 1.06
N ASN A 418 1.90 4.34 -0.16
CA ASN A 418 0.91 5.21 -0.80
C ASN A 418 -0.44 5.25 -0.07
N LEU A 419 -0.82 4.23 0.70
CA LEU A 419 -2.07 4.25 1.49
C LEU A 419 -2.07 5.41 2.51
N SER A 420 -0.89 5.79 3.02
CA SER A 420 -0.76 6.94 3.94
C SER A 420 -0.42 8.25 3.25
N LEU A 421 0.08 8.22 2.02
CA LEU A 421 0.56 9.43 1.33
C LEU A 421 -0.45 10.02 0.36
N VAL A 422 -1.21 9.18 -0.34
CA VAL A 422 -2.12 9.63 -1.40
C VAL A 422 -3.50 9.91 -0.80
N PRO A 423 -4.04 11.13 -0.93
CA PRO A 423 -5.31 11.51 -0.31
C PRO A 423 -6.47 10.57 -0.61
N GLY A 424 -6.60 10.10 -1.85
CA GLY A 424 -7.68 9.19 -2.28
C GLY A 424 -7.67 7.80 -1.67
N TYR A 425 -6.62 7.43 -0.95
CA TYR A 425 -6.60 6.20 -0.14
C TYR A 425 -6.94 6.45 1.33
N GLY A 426 -7.40 7.65 1.69
CA GLY A 426 -7.73 8.02 3.08
C GLY A 426 -8.67 7.04 3.79
N ALA A 427 -9.65 6.46 3.09
CA ALA A 427 -10.55 5.45 3.65
C ALA A 427 -9.91 4.06 3.84
N LEU A 428 -8.78 3.79 3.17
CA LEU A 428 -8.04 2.52 3.18
C LEU A 428 -6.73 2.60 4.00
N VAL A 429 -6.45 3.76 4.61
CA VAL A 429 -5.18 4.03 5.29
C VAL A 429 -4.97 3.19 6.55
N SER A 430 -6.05 2.76 7.20
CA SER A 430 -6.00 2.01 8.45
C SER A 430 -5.55 0.56 8.21
N THR A 431 -4.26 0.30 8.44
CA THR A 431 -3.67 -1.05 8.43
C THR A 431 -3.03 -1.37 9.79
N PRO A 432 -2.86 -2.65 10.16
CA PRO A 432 -2.21 -3.02 11.44
C PRO A 432 -0.79 -2.45 11.64
N ALA A 433 -0.14 -2.04 10.54
CA ALA A 433 1.18 -1.44 10.57
C ALA A 433 1.17 0.00 11.12
N VAL A 434 0.13 0.79 10.81
CA VAL A 434 0.03 2.21 11.19
C VAL A 434 -1.15 2.53 12.11
N ASP A 435 -1.99 1.57 12.46
CA ASP A 435 -3.11 1.74 13.37
C ASP A 435 -2.93 0.91 14.65
N TRP A 436 -3.42 1.44 15.77
CA TRP A 436 -3.52 0.69 17.03
C TRP A 436 -4.61 -0.38 17.01
N GLY A 437 -5.63 -0.24 16.15
CA GLY A 437 -6.73 -1.19 16.02
C GLY A 437 -7.62 -1.26 17.27
N PHE A 438 -7.76 -0.15 18.00
CA PHE A 438 -8.55 -0.13 19.22
C PHE A 438 -10.03 -0.41 18.94
N LYS A 439 -10.68 -1.04 19.91
CA LYS A 439 -12.12 -1.29 19.93
C LYS A 439 -12.70 -0.79 21.25
N SER A 440 -13.93 -0.28 21.20
CA SER A 440 -14.65 0.07 22.41
C SER A 440 -15.03 -1.18 23.22
N THR A 441 -15.36 -1.00 24.50
CA THR A 441 -16.17 -1.95 25.25
C THR A 441 -17.55 -2.08 24.60
N PRO A 442 -18.31 -3.17 24.86
CA PRO A 442 -19.67 -3.32 24.36
C PRO A 442 -20.55 -2.12 24.73
N GLN A 443 -21.06 -1.42 23.74
CA GLN A 443 -21.84 -0.20 23.93
C GLN A 443 -23.31 -0.56 24.23
N LYS A 444 -23.78 -0.23 25.43
CA LYS A 444 -25.14 -0.58 25.89
C LYS A 444 -26.22 -0.04 24.97
N ALA A 445 -26.10 1.21 24.54
CA ALA A 445 -27.07 1.85 23.65
C ALA A 445 -27.10 1.23 22.25
N LEU A 446 -25.97 0.67 21.79
CA LEU A 446 -25.81 0.10 20.45
C LEU A 446 -25.96 -1.43 20.44
N ASN A 447 -26.84 -1.96 21.29
CA ASN A 447 -27.14 -3.39 21.39
C ASN A 447 -25.89 -4.27 21.63
N GLY A 448 -24.92 -3.77 22.39
CA GLY A 448 -23.68 -4.50 22.71
C GLY A 448 -22.62 -4.50 21.59
N ARG A 449 -22.82 -3.73 20.52
CA ARG A 449 -21.79 -3.52 19.49
C ARG A 449 -20.52 -2.95 20.11
N GLN A 450 -19.38 -3.44 19.63
CA GLN A 450 -18.09 -2.79 19.84
C GLN A 450 -17.78 -1.93 18.62
N LEU A 451 -17.36 -0.70 18.85
CA LEU A 451 -17.00 0.24 17.80
C LEU A 451 -15.50 0.17 17.55
N ASP A 452 -15.11 0.12 16.29
CA ASP A 452 -13.71 0.36 15.92
C ASP A 452 -13.33 1.81 16.24
N TYR A 453 -12.10 2.00 16.71
CA TYR A 453 -11.55 3.31 17.06
C TYR A 453 -10.14 3.46 16.48
N SER A 454 -10.07 3.87 15.21
CA SER A 454 -8.81 4.07 14.50
C SER A 454 -7.94 5.15 15.18
N ARG A 455 -6.68 4.81 15.46
CA ARG A 455 -5.65 5.72 16.00
C ARG A 455 -4.30 5.41 15.38
N GLY A 456 -3.62 6.45 14.91
CA GLY A 456 -2.33 6.30 14.25
C GLY A 456 -1.24 5.83 15.24
N LYS A 457 -0.61 4.70 14.93
CA LYS A 457 0.59 4.13 15.54
C LYS A 457 1.75 4.27 14.54
N THR A 458 2.23 5.50 14.36
CA THR A 458 3.25 5.86 13.37
C THR A 458 3.83 7.23 13.69
N VAL A 459 5.02 7.55 13.19
CA VAL A 459 5.59 8.90 13.27
C VAL A 459 4.71 9.87 12.47
N GLY A 460 3.97 10.72 13.18
CA GLY A 460 2.89 11.55 12.64
C GLY A 460 1.54 11.28 13.32
N GLY A 461 1.38 10.13 13.97
CA GLY A 461 0.17 9.68 14.65
C GLY A 461 -1.06 9.77 13.75
N SER A 462 -2.21 10.15 14.31
CA SER A 462 -3.46 10.27 13.54
C SER A 462 -3.43 11.30 12.41
N SER A 463 -2.46 12.23 12.35
CA SER A 463 -2.32 13.09 11.15
C SER A 463 -1.90 12.31 9.90
N ALA A 464 -1.28 11.13 10.08
CA ALA A 464 -0.92 10.23 8.99
C ALA A 464 -2.08 9.32 8.53
N THR A 465 -3.16 9.23 9.32
CA THR A 465 -4.29 8.31 9.08
C THR A 465 -5.66 8.98 9.01
N ASN A 466 -5.74 10.32 9.13
CA ASN A 466 -7.00 11.06 9.08
C ASN A 466 -7.58 11.20 7.65
N LEU A 467 -8.75 11.83 7.53
CA LEU A 467 -9.36 12.22 6.24
C LEU A 467 -8.95 13.62 5.76
N MET A 468 -7.89 14.19 6.35
CA MET A 468 -7.23 15.47 6.02
C MET A 468 -8.08 16.75 6.11
N ALA A 469 -9.39 16.69 6.35
CA ALA A 469 -10.22 17.88 6.50
C ALA A 469 -9.62 18.87 7.53
N TYR A 470 -9.59 20.16 7.20
CA TYR A 470 -9.02 21.22 8.03
C TYR A 470 -10.05 22.32 8.29
N HIS A 471 -10.61 22.35 9.50
CA HIS A 471 -11.50 23.41 9.99
C HIS A 471 -11.02 23.91 11.35
N ARG A 472 -11.60 25.00 11.84
CA ARG A 472 -11.35 25.51 13.20
C ARG A 472 -12.66 25.66 13.95
N GLY A 473 -12.63 25.49 15.26
CA GLY A 473 -13.80 25.68 16.12
C GLY A 473 -14.34 27.11 16.09
N THR A 474 -15.43 27.33 16.80
CA THR A 474 -16.14 28.62 16.83
C THR A 474 -15.58 29.53 17.90
N ILE A 475 -15.72 30.86 17.76
CA ILE A 475 -15.21 31.83 18.73
C ILE A 475 -15.71 31.50 20.14
N ASP A 476 -17.01 31.21 20.30
CA ASP A 476 -17.56 30.94 21.62
C ASP A 476 -17.11 29.57 22.17
N SER A 477 -16.71 28.61 21.33
CA SER A 477 -16.11 27.36 21.79
C SER A 477 -14.78 27.58 22.51
N TYR A 478 -13.96 28.50 22.00
CA TYR A 478 -12.70 28.91 22.64
C TYR A 478 -12.96 29.76 23.87
N HIS A 479 -13.99 30.60 23.86
CA HIS A 479 -14.42 31.32 25.05
C HIS A 479 -14.82 30.36 26.18
N LEU A 480 -15.56 29.29 25.87
CA LEU A 480 -15.88 28.25 26.85
C LEU A 480 -14.64 27.53 27.38
N TRP A 481 -13.61 27.32 26.55
CA TRP A 481 -12.34 26.76 27.02
C TRP A 481 -11.66 27.72 27.99
N ALA A 482 -11.53 28.99 27.62
CA ALA A 482 -10.93 30.03 28.46
C ALA A 482 -11.63 30.16 29.81
N GLN A 483 -12.97 30.13 29.83
CA GLN A 483 -13.74 30.09 31.07
C GLN A 483 -13.51 28.81 31.88
N ALA A 484 -13.48 27.65 31.22
CA ALA A 484 -13.35 26.36 31.90
C ALA A 484 -11.99 26.17 32.57
N VAL A 485 -10.92 26.75 32.03
CA VAL A 485 -9.57 26.68 32.60
C VAL A 485 -9.15 27.95 33.36
N ASP A 486 -10.01 28.97 33.40
CA ASP A 486 -9.72 30.31 33.95
C ASP A 486 -8.45 30.93 33.35
N ASP A 487 -8.30 30.84 32.02
CA ASP A 487 -7.15 31.36 31.28
C ASP A 487 -7.55 31.98 29.94
N SER A 488 -7.46 33.32 29.89
CA SER A 488 -7.74 34.10 28.69
C SER A 488 -6.82 33.81 27.51
N SER A 489 -5.69 33.11 27.70
CA SER A 489 -4.82 32.69 26.61
C SER A 489 -5.52 31.75 25.61
N PHE A 490 -6.60 31.08 26.04
CA PHE A 490 -7.45 30.24 25.22
C PHE A 490 -8.54 31.00 24.46
N GLU A 491 -8.72 32.30 24.69
CA GLU A 491 -9.66 33.11 23.92
C GLU A 491 -9.26 33.15 22.43
N TRP A 492 -10.25 33.19 21.54
CA TRP A 492 -10.03 33.09 20.09
C TRP A 492 -8.94 34.04 19.57
N ASP A 493 -8.99 35.32 19.93
CA ASP A 493 -8.05 36.33 19.42
C ASP A 493 -6.61 36.10 19.94
N ASN A 494 -6.46 35.48 21.11
CA ASN A 494 -5.14 35.10 21.67
C ASN A 494 -4.63 33.79 21.10
N PHE A 495 -5.54 32.91 20.67
CA PHE A 495 -5.23 31.59 20.11
C PHE A 495 -4.98 31.65 18.58
N LEU A 496 -5.66 32.54 17.87
CA LEU A 496 -5.60 32.72 16.41
C LEU A 496 -4.17 32.89 15.86
N PRO A 497 -3.26 33.64 16.50
CA PRO A 497 -1.86 33.73 16.05
C PRO A 497 -1.16 32.37 15.97
N TYR A 498 -1.51 31.39 16.80
CA TYR A 498 -0.94 30.04 16.74
C TYR A 498 -1.51 29.23 15.56
N PHE A 499 -2.80 29.38 15.27
CA PHE A 499 -3.39 28.83 14.05
C PHE A 499 -2.75 29.41 12.79
N GLN A 500 -2.58 30.72 12.73
CA GLN A 500 -1.91 31.39 11.61
C GLN A 500 -0.43 31.02 11.51
N LYS A 501 0.26 30.88 12.65
CA LYS A 501 1.67 30.46 12.69
C LYS A 501 1.84 29.05 12.17
N SER A 502 0.92 28.13 12.42
CA SER A 502 1.10 26.70 12.09
C SER A 502 0.87 26.34 10.63
N VAL A 503 0.01 27.08 9.92
CA VAL A 503 -0.47 26.70 8.58
C VAL A 503 0.10 27.56 7.47
N ARG A 504 0.54 26.91 6.39
CA ARG A 504 0.81 27.48 5.09
C ARG A 504 -0.34 27.13 4.15
N TYR A 505 -1.20 28.10 3.85
CA TYR A 505 -2.27 27.92 2.90
C TYR A 505 -1.79 28.21 1.48
N THR A 506 -2.11 27.31 0.55
CA THR A 506 -1.93 27.52 -0.89
C THR A 506 -3.29 27.40 -1.59
N PRO A 507 -3.70 28.38 -2.42
CA PRO A 507 -4.93 28.26 -3.19
C PRO A 507 -4.91 27.04 -4.13
N PRO A 508 -6.05 26.34 -4.33
CA PRO A 508 -6.12 25.22 -5.25
C PRO A 508 -5.97 25.66 -6.71
N ASN A 509 -5.60 24.72 -7.57
CA ASN A 509 -5.67 24.93 -9.00
C ASN A 509 -7.12 24.74 -9.48
N ASN A 510 -7.91 25.82 -9.47
CA ASN A 510 -9.31 25.79 -9.92
C ASN A 510 -9.47 25.35 -11.40
N ALA A 511 -8.44 25.42 -12.24
CA ALA A 511 -8.52 24.92 -13.62
C ALA A 511 -8.60 23.39 -13.73
N LEU A 512 -8.23 22.66 -12.67
CA LEU A 512 -8.33 21.20 -12.58
C LEU A 512 -9.65 20.72 -11.93
N ARG A 513 -10.39 21.65 -11.31
CA ARG A 513 -11.69 21.38 -10.66
C ARG A 513 -12.83 21.68 -11.61
N ALA A 514 -14.01 21.11 -11.33
CA ALA A 514 -15.23 21.46 -12.07
C ALA A 514 -15.55 22.97 -11.89
N ALA A 515 -16.13 23.60 -12.91
CA ALA A 515 -16.39 25.05 -12.88
C ALA A 515 -17.32 25.47 -11.72
N ASN A 516 -18.32 24.64 -11.40
CA ASN A 516 -19.22 24.81 -10.25
C ASN A 516 -18.63 24.34 -8.91
N ALA A 517 -17.36 23.93 -8.89
CA ALA A 517 -16.62 23.51 -7.70
C ALA A 517 -15.45 24.45 -7.34
N SER A 518 -15.50 25.68 -7.87
CA SER A 518 -14.52 26.72 -7.58
C SER A 518 -14.58 27.12 -6.11
N VAL A 519 -13.42 27.26 -5.48
CA VAL A 519 -13.32 27.67 -4.08
C VAL A 519 -12.96 29.16 -3.99
N PRO A 520 -13.67 29.97 -3.18
CA PRO A 520 -13.32 31.37 -2.99
C PRO A 520 -12.00 31.52 -2.22
N ASN A 521 -11.32 32.67 -2.41
CA ASN A 521 -10.18 33.01 -1.58
C ASN A 521 -10.61 33.09 -0.10
N PRO A 522 -9.83 32.55 0.84
CA PRO A 522 -10.17 32.59 2.26
C PRO A 522 -10.14 34.02 2.83
N SER A 523 -10.66 34.18 4.04
CA SER A 523 -10.53 35.42 4.79
C SER A 523 -9.07 35.76 5.06
N VAL A 524 -8.74 37.06 5.05
CA VAL A 524 -7.41 37.56 5.40
C VAL A 524 -7.04 37.28 6.86
N ARG A 525 -8.02 36.97 7.72
CA ARG A 525 -7.79 36.54 9.10
C ARG A 525 -7.48 35.04 9.22
N SER A 526 -7.80 34.23 8.20
CA SER A 526 -7.68 32.78 8.30
C SER A 526 -6.23 32.32 8.25
N TYR A 527 -5.40 32.94 7.42
CA TYR A 527 -4.02 32.51 7.20
C TYR A 527 -3.06 33.70 7.15
N SER A 528 -1.79 33.45 7.50
CA SER A 528 -0.71 34.43 7.42
C SER A 528 0.29 34.03 6.35
N ASN A 529 0.85 35.01 5.63
CA ASN A 529 1.93 34.77 4.66
C ASN A 529 3.20 34.21 5.31
N ALA A 530 3.39 34.43 6.60
CA ALA A 530 4.51 33.88 7.38
C ALA A 530 4.17 32.53 8.06
N GLY A 531 2.98 31.97 7.79
CA GLY A 531 2.50 30.75 8.40
C GLY A 531 3.20 29.49 7.89
N GLY A 532 3.22 28.45 8.72
CA GLY A 532 3.79 27.14 8.41
C GLY A 532 4.41 26.45 9.63
N PRO A 533 4.72 25.16 9.52
CA PRO A 533 5.01 24.46 8.27
C PRO A 533 3.90 23.53 7.74
N LEU A 534 2.70 23.48 8.37
CA LEU A 534 1.63 22.59 7.90
C LEU A 534 1.04 23.07 6.58
N ASP A 535 1.17 22.27 5.51
CA ASP A 535 0.58 22.60 4.22
C ASP A 535 -0.93 22.33 4.22
N VAL A 536 -1.68 23.33 3.79
CA VAL A 536 -3.14 23.26 3.63
C VAL A 536 -3.53 23.81 2.26
N THR A 537 -4.32 23.05 1.52
CA THR A 537 -4.89 23.43 0.20
C THR A 537 -6.22 22.71 0.02
N HIS A 538 -6.99 23.05 -1.01
CA HIS A 538 -8.04 22.16 -1.48
C HIS A 538 -7.45 21.18 -2.50
N SER A 539 -8.06 20.00 -2.61
CA SER A 539 -7.71 18.99 -3.61
C SER A 539 -7.87 19.54 -5.04
N ASN A 540 -7.02 19.10 -5.96
CA ASN A 540 -7.15 19.45 -7.38
C ASN A 540 -8.37 18.81 -8.06
N TYR A 541 -9.06 17.89 -7.39
CA TYR A 541 -10.32 17.30 -7.82
C TYR A 541 -11.43 17.64 -6.84
N ALA A 542 -12.63 17.92 -7.34
CA ALA A 542 -13.84 18.08 -6.55
C ALA A 542 -14.79 16.93 -6.84
N ASP A 543 -15.42 16.39 -5.81
CA ASP A 543 -16.41 15.34 -5.99
C ASP A 543 -17.60 15.86 -6.83
N PRO A 544 -18.10 15.09 -7.81
CA PRO A 544 -19.28 15.46 -8.56
C PRO A 544 -20.49 15.74 -7.67
N VAL A 545 -20.71 14.99 -6.58
CA VAL A 545 -21.83 15.21 -5.65
C VAL A 545 -21.62 16.50 -4.86
N SER A 546 -20.40 16.76 -4.41
CA SER A 546 -20.03 18.01 -3.71
C SER A 546 -20.22 19.25 -4.56
N SER A 547 -20.09 19.13 -5.88
CA SER A 547 -20.28 20.23 -6.85
C SER A 547 -21.70 20.79 -6.89
N PHE A 548 -22.69 20.08 -6.32
CA PHE A 548 -24.07 20.54 -6.19
C PHE A 548 -24.47 20.89 -4.75
N ALA A 549 -23.59 20.64 -3.77
CA ALA A 549 -23.89 20.79 -2.34
C ALA A 549 -24.26 22.23 -1.97
N GLY A 550 -23.50 23.22 -2.46
CA GLY A 550 -23.75 24.63 -2.12
C GLY A 550 -25.14 25.10 -2.54
N ALA A 551 -25.55 24.74 -3.76
CA ALA A 551 -26.89 25.07 -4.27
C ALA A 551 -27.99 24.31 -3.49
N ALA A 552 -27.78 23.03 -3.18
CA ALA A 552 -28.72 22.24 -2.38
C ALA A 552 -28.92 22.85 -0.98
N TRP A 553 -27.84 23.28 -0.32
CA TRP A 553 -27.93 23.94 0.99
C TRP A 553 -28.58 25.33 0.93
N GLU A 554 -28.32 26.10 -0.12
CA GLU A 554 -28.95 27.40 -0.35
C GLU A 554 -30.47 27.27 -0.52
N GLU A 555 -30.95 26.24 -1.24
CA GLU A 555 -32.39 25.91 -1.34
C GLU A 555 -33.04 25.66 0.04
N LEU A 556 -32.25 25.17 1.00
CA LEU A 556 -32.68 24.91 2.37
C LEU A 556 -32.40 26.06 3.34
N GLY A 557 -31.90 27.20 2.84
CA GLY A 557 -31.63 28.40 3.60
C GLY A 557 -30.31 28.39 4.39
N LEU A 558 -29.42 27.42 4.17
CA LEU A 558 -28.11 27.38 4.81
C LEU A 558 -27.08 28.12 3.95
N ALA A 559 -26.48 29.17 4.50
CA ALA A 559 -25.58 30.05 3.75
C ALA A 559 -24.23 29.40 3.42
N GLN A 560 -23.72 29.66 2.21
CA GLN A 560 -22.38 29.25 1.83
C GLN A 560 -21.34 30.18 2.47
N LEU A 561 -20.37 29.61 3.18
CA LEU A 561 -19.34 30.35 3.90
C LEU A 561 -18.17 30.72 2.99
N LYS A 562 -17.40 31.76 3.37
CA LYS A 562 -16.15 32.09 2.67
C LYS A 562 -15.06 31.03 2.91
N ASP A 563 -14.90 30.59 4.16
CA ASP A 563 -14.04 29.48 4.55
C ASP A 563 -14.44 28.96 5.94
N LEU A 564 -14.00 27.74 6.28
CA LEU A 564 -14.33 27.03 7.53
C LEU A 564 -13.31 27.27 8.66
N THR A 565 -12.57 28.38 8.63
CA THR A 565 -11.43 28.64 9.54
C THR A 565 -11.45 30.03 10.17
N THR A 566 -12.55 30.76 10.02
CA THR A 566 -12.72 32.15 10.50
C THR A 566 -13.14 32.28 11.97
N GLY A 567 -13.54 31.18 12.61
CA GLY A 567 -14.20 31.20 13.92
C GLY A 567 -15.73 31.22 13.84
N SER A 568 -16.29 31.24 12.63
CA SER A 568 -17.72 31.02 12.37
C SER A 568 -17.88 29.79 11.49
N LEU A 569 -18.63 28.78 11.96
CA LEU A 569 -18.81 27.51 11.25
C LEU A 569 -20.21 27.31 10.67
N ILE A 570 -21.27 27.90 11.24
CA ILE A 570 -22.65 27.67 10.78
C ILE A 570 -22.79 28.11 9.32
N GLY A 571 -23.02 27.16 8.43
CA GLY A 571 -23.04 27.32 6.99
C GLY A 571 -22.38 26.14 6.27
N ASN A 572 -22.06 26.30 4.99
CA ASN A 572 -21.52 25.20 4.18
C ASN A 572 -20.40 25.67 3.23
N GLN A 573 -19.39 24.83 2.99
CA GLN A 573 -18.29 25.10 2.05
C GLN A 573 -17.44 23.85 1.76
N TYR A 574 -16.70 23.87 0.65
CA TYR A 574 -15.55 22.98 0.42
C TYR A 574 -14.52 23.11 1.54
N SER A 575 -14.19 21.97 2.13
CA SER A 575 -13.15 21.88 3.15
C SER A 575 -11.77 22.04 2.53
N PRO A 576 -10.90 22.92 3.05
CA PRO A 576 -9.48 22.76 2.81
C PRO A 576 -9.01 21.47 3.48
N ALA A 577 -7.91 20.93 3.00
CA ALA A 577 -7.33 19.68 3.47
C ALA A 577 -5.84 19.86 3.79
N THR A 578 -5.33 19.09 4.74
CA THR A 578 -3.90 19.00 5.05
C THR A 578 -3.18 18.21 3.95
N ILE A 579 -3.02 18.84 2.80
CA ILE A 579 -2.43 18.32 1.57
C ILE A 579 -1.35 19.30 1.13
N ARG A 580 -0.23 18.80 0.64
CA ARG A 580 0.82 19.61 0.04
C ARG A 580 0.41 19.99 -1.39
N ALA A 581 0.31 21.29 -1.66
CA ALA A 581 -0.19 21.77 -2.95
C ALA A 581 0.65 21.34 -4.16
N SER A 582 1.97 21.20 -3.98
CA SER A 582 2.91 20.92 -5.07
C SER A 582 2.78 19.52 -5.68
N ASP A 583 2.48 18.51 -4.86
CA ASP A 583 2.45 17.09 -5.27
C ASP A 583 1.15 16.37 -4.87
N GLN A 584 0.22 17.10 -4.24
CA GLN A 584 -1.05 16.58 -3.73
C GLN A 584 -0.89 15.41 -2.75
N THR A 585 0.24 15.30 -2.04
CA THR A 585 0.43 14.30 -0.99
C THR A 585 -0.11 14.80 0.35
N ARG A 586 -0.46 13.86 1.24
CA ARG A 586 -0.88 14.14 2.61
C ARG A 586 0.19 14.95 3.37
N SER A 587 -0.22 16.05 3.98
CA SER A 587 0.59 16.83 4.90
C SER A 587 0.31 16.41 6.35
N THR A 588 1.31 15.81 7.00
CA THR A 588 1.22 15.29 8.37
C THR A 588 2.07 16.11 9.32
N SER A 589 1.96 15.85 10.62
CA SER A 589 2.89 16.45 11.59
C SER A 589 4.35 16.02 11.38
N LYS A 590 4.60 14.84 10.79
CA LYS A 590 5.95 14.40 10.39
C LYS A 590 6.46 15.20 9.20
N SER A 591 5.70 15.24 8.10
CA SER A 591 6.13 15.93 6.88
C SER A 591 6.13 17.45 7.01
N SER A 592 5.39 17.98 7.98
CA SER A 592 5.32 19.41 8.25
C SER A 592 6.31 19.83 9.32
N PHE A 593 6.21 19.30 10.54
CA PHE A 593 6.98 19.85 11.67
C PHE A 593 8.34 19.20 11.84
N LEU A 594 8.40 17.87 11.81
CA LEU A 594 9.67 17.15 11.96
C LEU A 594 10.59 17.41 10.77
N GLU A 595 10.07 17.25 9.55
CA GLU A 595 10.82 17.49 8.32
C GLU A 595 11.26 18.96 8.20
N TYR A 596 10.39 19.93 8.52
CA TYR A 596 10.78 21.35 8.55
C TYR A 596 11.91 21.63 9.54
N ALA A 597 11.88 21.03 10.73
CA ALA A 597 12.94 21.20 11.72
C ALA A 597 14.28 20.69 11.16
N VAL A 598 14.30 19.48 10.60
CA VAL A 598 15.51 18.88 10.00
C VAL A 598 16.01 19.68 8.81
N ASN A 599 15.13 20.06 7.88
CA ASN A 599 15.48 20.89 6.71
C ASN A 599 15.96 22.29 7.09
N SER A 600 15.62 22.77 8.29
CA SER A 600 16.15 24.02 8.86
C SER A 600 17.50 23.84 9.57
N GLY A 601 18.15 22.68 9.44
CA GLY A 601 19.44 22.37 10.04
C GLY A 601 19.38 22.02 11.54
N ARG A 602 18.18 21.74 12.08
CA ARG A 602 18.03 21.41 13.51
C ARG A 602 18.34 19.94 13.74
N ASN A 603 19.35 19.68 14.55
CA ASN A 603 19.85 18.35 14.90
C ASN A 603 19.67 18.04 16.42
N ASN A 604 18.74 18.72 17.07
CA ASN A 604 18.49 18.65 18.51
C ASN A 604 17.16 17.94 18.87
N ILE A 605 16.53 17.28 17.90
CA ILE A 605 15.40 16.36 18.09
C ILE A 605 15.91 14.93 17.93
N PHE A 606 15.68 14.08 18.92
CA PHE A 606 16.13 12.69 18.97
C PHE A 606 14.91 11.78 18.92
N LEU A 607 14.72 11.07 17.81
CA LEU A 607 13.54 10.25 17.58
C LEU A 607 13.81 8.79 17.94
N TYR A 608 13.02 8.28 18.87
CA TYR A 608 12.92 6.87 19.26
C TYR A 608 11.63 6.30 18.66
N LYS A 609 11.68 5.90 17.38
CA LYS A 609 10.59 5.16 16.70
C LYS A 609 10.57 3.70 17.16
N THR A 610 9.49 2.97 16.85
CA THR A 610 9.29 1.57 17.26
C THR A 610 9.59 1.34 18.76
N SER A 611 9.23 2.33 19.58
CA SER A 611 9.57 2.40 21.01
C SER A 611 8.34 2.77 21.82
N LEU A 612 7.95 1.92 22.77
CA LEU A 612 6.79 2.11 23.61
C LEU A 612 7.17 2.81 24.92
N ALA A 613 6.57 3.95 25.22
CA ALA A 613 6.63 4.52 26.56
C ALA A 613 5.76 3.69 27.50
N GLU A 614 6.36 3.07 28.52
CA GLU A 614 5.65 2.18 29.44
C GLU A 614 5.17 2.90 30.70
N LYS A 615 5.98 3.83 31.22
CA LYS A 615 5.72 4.45 32.52
C LYS A 615 6.46 5.77 32.67
N ILE A 616 5.83 6.73 33.35
CA ILE A 616 6.48 7.97 33.79
C ILE A 616 7.14 7.75 35.15
N ASN A 617 8.40 8.13 35.27
CA ASN A 617 9.16 8.06 36.51
C ASN A 617 8.99 9.36 37.30
N PHE A 618 8.78 9.25 38.61
CA PHE A 618 8.59 10.40 39.50
C PHE A 618 9.53 10.34 40.71
N ALA A 619 9.98 11.52 41.14
CA ALA A 619 10.61 11.75 42.44
C ALA A 619 9.85 12.88 43.14
N ASN A 620 9.24 12.62 44.30
CA ASN A 620 8.47 13.60 45.08
C ASN A 620 7.45 14.39 44.24
N LYS A 621 6.63 13.68 43.45
CA LYS A 621 5.63 14.23 42.49
C LYS A 621 6.20 15.00 41.29
N LYS A 622 7.51 15.15 41.16
CA LYS A 622 8.16 15.70 39.95
C LYS A 622 8.49 14.57 38.99
N SER A 623 8.11 14.69 37.72
CA SER A 623 8.53 13.74 36.69
C SER A 623 10.04 13.86 36.44
N THR A 624 10.72 12.72 36.35
CA THR A 624 12.19 12.64 36.16
C THR A 624 12.58 12.00 34.83
N GLY A 625 11.62 11.40 34.13
CA GLY A 625 11.86 10.71 32.87
C GLY A 625 10.78 9.69 32.55
N VAL A 626 11.02 8.88 31.53
CA VAL A 626 10.10 7.88 31.01
C VAL A 626 10.83 6.55 30.87
N GLN A 627 10.23 5.47 31.37
CA GLN A 627 10.64 4.11 31.06
C GLN A 627 10.11 3.73 29.68
N VAL A 628 11.01 3.26 28.82
CA VAL A 628 10.74 2.96 27.41
C VAL A 628 11.14 1.51 27.14
N SER A 629 10.36 0.82 26.31
CA SER A 629 10.75 -0.46 25.73
C SER A 629 10.90 -0.38 24.22
N SER A 630 11.98 -0.94 23.70
CA SER A 630 12.23 -1.08 22.25
C SER A 630 12.98 -2.38 22.01
N ASN A 631 12.60 -3.15 20.98
CA ASN A 631 13.17 -4.46 20.67
C ASN A 631 13.28 -5.39 21.91
N SER A 632 12.22 -5.42 22.73
CA SER A 632 12.14 -6.17 24.00
C SER A 632 13.14 -5.77 25.09
N GLN A 633 13.87 -4.67 24.92
CA GLN A 633 14.78 -4.12 25.92
C GLN A 633 14.20 -2.88 26.57
N LYS A 634 14.39 -2.73 27.88
CA LYS A 634 13.90 -1.59 28.66
C LYS A 634 15.04 -0.64 29.01
N PHE A 635 14.79 0.66 28.85
CA PHE A 635 15.73 1.73 29.22
C PHE A 635 14.95 2.96 29.71
N THR A 636 15.66 3.96 30.22
CA THR A 636 15.06 5.18 30.76
C THR A 636 15.58 6.41 30.03
N LEU A 637 14.65 7.25 29.57
CA LEU A 637 14.95 8.58 29.07
C LEU A 637 14.68 9.61 30.18
N HIS A 638 15.72 10.24 30.70
CA HIS A 638 15.61 11.25 31.74
C HIS A 638 15.29 12.62 31.15
N ALA A 639 14.39 13.35 31.82
CA ALA A 639 14.04 14.72 31.48
C ALA A 639 14.63 15.70 32.52
N LYS A 640 15.42 16.68 32.07
CA LYS A 640 15.95 17.73 32.96
C LYS A 640 14.88 18.76 33.33
N LYS A 641 13.98 19.07 32.39
CA LYS A 641 12.91 20.05 32.55
C LYS A 641 11.58 19.35 32.71
N GLU A 642 11.04 18.78 31.62
CA GLU A 642 9.67 18.28 31.58
C GLU A 642 9.52 16.99 30.75
N VAL A 643 8.55 16.18 31.16
CA VAL A 643 7.98 15.11 30.34
C VAL A 643 6.65 15.62 29.79
N ILE A 644 6.50 15.59 28.47
CA ILE A 644 5.29 16.07 27.77
C ILE A 644 4.54 14.86 27.24
N LEU A 645 3.30 14.66 27.69
CA LEU A 645 2.46 13.58 27.21
C LEU A 645 1.67 14.03 25.98
N ALA A 646 1.92 13.37 24.87
CA ALA A 646 1.30 13.60 23.57
C ALA A 646 0.90 12.28 22.89
N ALA A 647 0.58 11.24 23.68
CA ALA A 647 0.18 9.92 23.21
C ALA A 647 -1.26 9.88 22.67
N GLY A 648 -1.87 11.05 22.49
CA GLY A 648 -3.27 11.18 22.13
C GLY A 648 -4.21 10.93 23.31
N THR A 649 -5.49 11.21 23.06
CA THR A 649 -6.55 11.24 24.08
C THR A 649 -6.81 9.88 24.76
N LEU A 650 -6.50 8.73 24.13
CA LEU A 650 -6.76 7.41 24.72
C LEU A 650 -5.57 6.88 25.53
N GLN A 651 -4.34 7.06 25.04
CA GLN A 651 -3.15 6.49 25.67
C GLN A 651 -2.48 7.45 26.67
N THR A 652 -2.72 8.77 26.57
CA THR A 652 -2.29 9.72 27.61
C THR A 652 -2.94 9.44 28.97
N PRO A 653 -4.27 9.25 29.09
CA PRO A 653 -4.84 8.84 30.37
C PRO A 653 -4.41 7.41 30.76
N GLN A 654 -4.19 6.50 29.80
CA GLN A 654 -3.68 5.15 30.07
C GLN A 654 -2.34 5.17 30.82
N ILE A 655 -1.34 5.90 30.31
CA ILE A 655 -0.02 5.96 30.96
C ILE A 655 -0.08 6.69 32.31
N LEU A 656 -0.99 7.66 32.47
CA LEU A 656 -1.24 8.32 33.76
C LEU A 656 -1.86 7.34 34.77
N MET A 657 -2.81 6.50 34.35
CA MET A 657 -3.48 5.53 35.20
C MET A 657 -2.56 4.40 35.68
N ILE A 658 -1.60 3.97 34.86
CA ILE A 658 -0.56 3.01 35.28
C ILE A 658 0.28 3.55 36.46
N TYR A 659 0.32 4.88 36.64
CA TYR A 659 1.01 5.53 37.75
C TYR A 659 0.11 5.79 38.97
N GLN A 660 -1.16 6.17 38.78
CA GLN A 660 -2.14 6.43 39.85
C GLN A 660 -3.55 5.95 39.47
N GLU A 661 -4.32 5.41 40.41
CA GLU A 661 -5.75 5.08 40.19
C GLU A 661 -6.58 6.36 39.98
N TRP A 662 -6.79 6.74 38.72
CA TRP A 662 -7.61 7.88 38.30
C TRP A 662 -8.74 7.40 37.37
N ASP A 663 -9.94 7.91 37.57
CA ASP A 663 -11.06 7.74 36.62
C ASP A 663 -11.14 8.97 35.70
N LYS A 664 -11.33 8.80 34.38
CA LYS A 664 -11.19 9.89 33.38
C LYS A 664 -12.30 9.90 32.33
N THR A 665 -13.11 10.96 32.38
CA THR A 665 -14.24 11.19 31.50
C THR A 665 -13.87 11.93 30.22
N TRP A 666 -14.51 11.62 29.10
CA TRP A 666 -14.26 12.27 27.80
C TRP A 666 -15.53 12.37 26.95
N ARG A 667 -15.54 13.17 25.89
CA ARG A 667 -16.71 13.31 25.00
C ARG A 667 -16.45 12.69 23.64
N THR A 668 -17.41 11.91 23.15
CA THR A 668 -17.35 11.30 21.81
C THR A 668 -18.33 11.96 20.86
N THR A 669 -17.90 12.21 19.63
CA THR A 669 -18.83 12.39 18.52
C THR A 669 -19.21 11.01 17.95
N PHE A 670 -20.38 10.95 17.33
CA PHE A 670 -20.83 9.76 16.61
C PHE A 670 -21.13 10.13 15.17
N SER A 671 -20.99 9.17 14.27
CA SER A 671 -21.32 9.33 12.85
C SER A 671 -22.22 8.19 12.38
N SER A 672 -22.96 8.42 11.30
CA SER A 672 -23.63 7.33 10.57
C SER A 672 -22.57 6.37 9.94
N PRO A 673 -22.94 5.14 9.55
CA PRO A 673 -22.00 4.17 8.99
C PRO A 673 -21.37 4.66 7.67
N TRP A 674 -20.04 4.51 7.57
CA TRP A 674 -19.31 4.63 6.32
C TRP A 674 -19.44 3.32 5.53
N SER A 675 -20.03 3.35 4.34
CA SER A 675 -19.97 2.24 3.37
C SER A 675 -19.29 2.71 2.08
N THR A 676 -17.97 2.74 2.04
CA THR A 676 -17.25 3.16 0.84
C THR A 676 -17.47 2.14 -0.29
N LYS A 677 -18.19 2.52 -1.36
CA LYS A 677 -18.14 1.83 -2.64
C LYS A 677 -17.10 2.55 -3.50
N SER A 678 -15.83 2.26 -3.27
CA SER A 678 -14.82 2.88 -4.12
C SER A 678 -14.87 2.22 -5.51
N THR A 679 -15.14 3.02 -6.54
CA THR A 679 -14.95 2.61 -7.95
C THR A 679 -13.51 2.20 -8.25
N LEU A 680 -12.55 2.50 -7.34
CA LEU A 680 -11.16 2.05 -7.37
C LEU A 680 -11.01 0.52 -7.21
N THR A 681 -12.06 -0.22 -6.83
CA THR A 681 -11.99 -1.69 -6.85
C THR A 681 -11.95 -2.27 -8.27
N ASP A 682 -12.35 -1.48 -9.28
CA ASP A 682 -12.15 -1.86 -10.68
C ASP A 682 -10.70 -1.57 -11.11
N ALA A 683 -9.98 -2.62 -11.52
CA ALA A 683 -8.57 -2.53 -11.85
C ALA A 683 -8.27 -1.59 -13.03
N GLY A 684 -9.16 -1.52 -14.03
CA GLY A 684 -8.99 -0.63 -15.19
C GLY A 684 -9.18 0.83 -14.83
N PHE A 685 -10.20 1.14 -14.02
CA PHE A 685 -10.45 2.46 -13.47
C PHE A 685 -9.29 2.93 -12.59
N ALA A 686 -8.83 2.07 -11.67
CA ALA A 686 -7.73 2.34 -10.77
C ALA A 686 -6.41 2.65 -11.49
N ALA A 687 -6.06 1.87 -12.51
CA ALA A 687 -4.88 2.12 -13.34
C ALA A 687 -4.93 3.49 -14.02
N ARG A 688 -6.10 3.86 -14.57
CA ARG A 688 -6.29 5.15 -15.24
C ARG A 688 -6.14 6.32 -14.27
N VAL A 689 -6.76 6.26 -13.09
CA VAL A 689 -6.68 7.36 -12.12
C VAL A 689 -5.31 7.43 -11.44
N GLY A 690 -4.64 6.29 -11.25
CA GLY A 690 -3.24 6.24 -10.80
C GLY A 690 -2.29 6.91 -11.79
N ALA A 691 -2.46 6.66 -13.09
CA ALA A 691 -1.67 7.32 -14.13
C ALA A 691 -1.93 8.83 -14.21
N GLU A 692 -3.19 9.26 -14.07
CA GLU A 692 -3.55 10.68 -14.02
C GLU A 692 -2.89 11.39 -12.83
N TYR A 693 -3.01 10.81 -11.63
CA TYR A 693 -2.41 11.34 -10.41
C TYR A 693 -0.88 11.44 -10.53
N THR A 694 -0.23 10.38 -11.04
CA THR A 694 1.23 10.32 -11.21
C THR A 694 1.75 11.39 -12.18
N LYS A 695 1.00 11.65 -13.25
CA LYS A 695 1.44 12.58 -14.30
C LYS A 695 1.17 14.04 -13.93
N ASN A 696 0.01 14.32 -13.35
CA ASN A 696 -0.53 15.67 -13.27
C ASN A 696 -0.82 16.14 -11.84
N HIS A 697 -0.72 15.26 -10.83
CA HIS A 697 -1.24 15.51 -9.49
C HIS A 697 -2.70 16.01 -9.55
N SER A 698 -3.52 15.34 -10.37
CA SER A 698 -4.93 15.65 -10.60
C SER A 698 -5.80 14.39 -10.47
N GLY A 699 -7.12 14.57 -10.59
CA GLY A 699 -8.07 13.47 -10.56
C GLY A 699 -8.40 13.00 -9.14
N ILE A 700 -9.24 11.96 -9.08
CA ILE A 700 -9.89 11.48 -7.85
C ILE A 700 -8.92 11.17 -6.72
N LEU A 701 -7.69 10.71 -7.01
CA LEU A 701 -6.70 10.37 -5.99
C LEU A 701 -6.13 11.58 -5.22
N THR A 702 -6.37 12.80 -5.69
CA THR A 702 -6.03 14.04 -4.95
C THR A 702 -7.06 14.38 -3.88
N ASN A 703 -8.24 13.76 -3.93
CA ASN A 703 -9.36 14.03 -3.04
C ASN A 703 -9.57 12.85 -2.10
N THR A 704 -9.93 13.13 -0.86
CA THR A 704 -10.05 12.13 0.22
C THR A 704 -11.38 11.38 0.20
N GLY A 705 -12.32 11.81 -0.65
CA GLY A 705 -13.71 11.38 -0.66
C GLY A 705 -14.59 12.17 0.33
N ALA A 706 -14.04 13.14 1.06
CA ALA A 706 -14.74 14.01 2.01
C ALA A 706 -14.27 15.47 1.83
N ASP A 707 -14.80 16.16 0.82
CA ASP A 707 -14.30 17.47 0.40
C ASP A 707 -15.28 18.63 0.61
N TYR A 708 -16.52 18.36 1.03
CA TYR A 708 -17.52 19.39 1.29
C TYR A 708 -18.24 19.17 2.61
N PHE A 709 -18.37 20.24 3.39
CA PHE A 709 -18.89 20.21 4.75
C PHE A 709 -20.01 21.23 4.94
N ALA A 710 -20.97 20.87 5.79
CA ALA A 710 -21.98 21.77 6.30
C ALA A 710 -22.11 21.62 7.82
N TRP A 711 -22.24 22.75 8.51
CA TRP A 711 -22.42 22.83 9.95
C TRP A 711 -23.68 23.62 10.22
N GLU A 712 -24.61 23.07 11.00
CA GLU A 712 -25.93 23.68 11.13
C GLU A 712 -26.48 23.52 12.56
N LYS A 713 -27.21 24.54 13.04
CA LYS A 713 -28.12 24.39 14.18
C LYS A 713 -29.40 23.75 13.65
N LEU A 714 -29.96 22.79 14.38
CA LEU A 714 -31.22 22.16 13.98
C LEU A 714 -32.27 23.23 13.64
N PRO A 715 -32.82 23.24 12.41
CA PRO A 715 -33.83 24.22 12.04
C PRO A 715 -35.05 24.13 12.97
N SER A 716 -35.76 25.25 13.14
CA SER A 716 -36.88 25.37 14.08
C SER A 716 -37.93 24.26 13.93
N GLU A 717 -38.20 23.81 12.70
CA GLU A 717 -39.08 22.68 12.41
C GLU A 717 -38.65 21.40 13.15
N TYR A 718 -37.36 21.05 13.09
CA TYR A 718 -36.80 19.85 13.71
C TYR A 718 -36.56 20.05 15.22
N LEU A 719 -36.11 21.23 15.63
CA LEU A 719 -35.91 21.59 17.03
C LEU A 719 -37.22 21.52 17.84
N SER A 720 -38.35 21.88 17.21
CA SER A 720 -39.67 21.83 17.85
C SER A 720 -40.14 20.40 18.15
N ARG A 721 -39.62 19.39 17.45
CA ARG A 721 -39.95 17.97 17.63
C ARG A 721 -39.21 17.30 18.78
N LEU A 722 -38.14 17.94 19.28
CA LEU A 722 -37.39 17.43 20.41
C LEU A 722 -38.19 17.55 21.72
N SER A 723 -37.80 16.78 22.73
CA SER A 723 -38.29 16.95 24.10
C SER A 723 -37.83 18.29 24.70
N SER A 724 -38.52 18.77 25.75
CA SER A 724 -38.11 19.99 26.47
C SER A 724 -36.71 19.86 27.08
N GLN A 725 -36.34 18.66 27.54
CA GLN A 725 -34.99 18.39 28.03
C GLN A 725 -33.96 18.51 26.90
N ALA A 726 -34.19 17.84 25.76
CA ALA A 726 -33.28 17.90 24.62
C ALA A 726 -33.08 19.33 24.08
N ARG A 727 -34.12 20.17 24.07
CA ARG A 727 -33.97 21.59 23.74
C ARG A 727 -33.14 22.37 24.75
N THR A 728 -33.33 22.08 26.05
CA THR A 728 -32.56 22.73 27.13
C THR A 728 -31.08 22.34 27.05
N ASP A 729 -30.84 21.06 26.79
CA ASP A 729 -29.53 20.47 26.59
C ASP A 729 -28.79 21.13 25.41
N LEU A 730 -29.42 21.26 24.24
CA LEU A 730 -28.84 21.97 23.08
C LEU A 730 -28.60 23.47 23.37
N ALA A 731 -29.51 24.10 24.12
CA ALA A 731 -29.38 25.52 24.49
C ALA A 731 -28.26 25.80 25.51
N ALA A 732 -27.68 24.77 26.13
CA ALA A 732 -26.51 24.91 27.00
C ALA A 732 -25.22 25.22 26.23
N PHE A 733 -25.20 24.99 24.91
CA PHE A 733 -24.08 25.31 24.04
C PHE A 733 -24.23 26.71 23.42
N PRO A 734 -23.13 27.38 23.07
CA PRO A 734 -23.18 28.73 22.53
C PRO A 734 -23.98 28.81 21.22
N PRO A 735 -24.56 29.99 20.89
CA PRO A 735 -25.35 30.16 19.67
C PRO A 735 -24.57 29.91 18.38
N ASP A 736 -23.25 30.13 18.37
CA ASP A 736 -22.39 29.88 17.21
C ASP A 736 -21.99 28.40 17.04
N TRP A 737 -22.25 27.56 18.06
CA TRP A 737 -21.85 26.16 18.10
C TRP A 737 -22.86 25.27 17.35
N PRO A 738 -22.44 24.56 16.28
CA PRO A 738 -23.34 23.76 15.44
C PRO A 738 -23.87 22.52 16.18
N ASP A 739 -25.11 22.13 15.90
CA ASP A 739 -25.69 20.92 16.53
C ASP A 739 -25.19 19.65 15.83
N TYR A 740 -24.95 19.73 14.52
CA TYR A 740 -24.42 18.63 13.71
C TYR A 740 -23.55 19.12 12.56
N GLU A 741 -22.68 18.23 12.09
CA GLU A 741 -21.91 18.33 10.86
C GLU A 741 -22.45 17.36 9.80
N VAL A 742 -22.26 17.72 8.53
CA VAL A 742 -22.53 16.88 7.38
C VAL A 742 -21.31 16.87 6.49
N VAL A 743 -20.86 15.67 6.15
CA VAL A 743 -19.74 15.40 5.25
C VAL A 743 -20.29 14.84 3.93
N ILE A 744 -19.84 15.43 2.83
CA ILE A 744 -20.33 15.16 1.47
C ILE A 744 -19.13 14.80 0.57
N GLY A 745 -19.27 13.72 -0.22
CA GLY A 745 -18.30 13.25 -1.23
C GLY A 745 -18.57 11.81 -1.71
N ASP A 746 -17.56 11.11 -2.25
CA ASP A 746 -17.62 9.70 -2.75
C ASP A 746 -17.68 8.64 -1.61
N VAL A 747 -17.60 9.09 -0.36
CA VAL A 747 -18.05 8.31 0.80
C VAL A 747 -19.56 8.49 0.97
N PRO A 748 -20.33 7.48 1.42
CA PRO A 748 -21.73 7.72 1.74
C PRO A 748 -21.87 8.91 2.68
N PHE A 749 -22.88 9.74 2.45
CA PHE A 749 -23.19 10.89 3.29
C PHE A 749 -23.09 10.52 4.77
N ALA A 750 -22.10 11.09 5.44
CA ALA A 750 -21.93 10.93 6.87
C ALA A 750 -22.43 12.22 7.52
N ALA A 751 -23.39 12.08 8.44
CA ALA A 751 -23.76 13.16 9.34
C ALA A 751 -23.33 12.77 10.75
N GLY A 752 -22.66 13.70 11.42
CA GLY A 752 -22.18 13.55 12.79
C GLY A 752 -22.79 14.60 13.70
N ALA A 753 -23.10 14.25 14.95
CA ALA A 753 -23.51 15.26 15.91
C ALA A 753 -22.26 15.93 16.51
N GLU A 754 -22.23 17.25 16.44
CA GLU A 754 -21.18 18.12 17.01
C GLU A 754 -21.54 18.55 18.43
N TYR A 755 -22.81 18.34 18.77
CA TYR A 755 -23.30 18.23 20.12
C TYR A 755 -23.16 16.78 20.61
N ALA A 756 -22.37 16.55 21.64
CA ALA A 756 -22.31 15.27 22.35
C ALA A 756 -22.51 15.48 23.84
N GLN A 757 -23.72 15.16 24.33
CA GLN A 757 -23.95 15.13 25.77
C GLN A 757 -23.31 13.91 26.40
N ALA A 758 -23.30 12.77 25.68
CA ALA A 758 -22.65 11.55 26.10
C ALA A 758 -21.19 11.78 26.50
N ILE A 759 -20.89 11.38 27.73
CA ILE A 759 -19.55 11.38 28.30
C ILE A 759 -19.12 9.92 28.43
N GLY A 760 -18.10 9.54 27.67
CA GLY A 760 -17.43 8.25 27.73
C GLY A 760 -16.39 8.18 28.84
N ASN A 761 -15.81 6.99 29.01
CA ASN A 761 -14.71 6.72 29.94
C ASN A 761 -13.54 6.02 29.23
N VAL A 762 -12.31 6.26 29.67
CA VAL A 762 -11.15 5.44 29.33
C VAL A 762 -10.54 4.91 30.63
N SER A 763 -10.41 3.59 30.74
CA SER A 763 -9.75 2.94 31.87
C SER A 763 -8.66 1.97 31.42
N ILE A 764 -7.84 1.47 32.34
CA ILE A 764 -6.83 0.45 32.05
C ILE A 764 -7.40 -0.95 32.21
N SER A 765 -7.00 -1.88 31.34
CA SER A 765 -7.27 -3.32 31.49
C SER A 765 -6.21 -4.03 32.34
N SER A 766 -4.99 -3.47 32.38
CA SER A 766 -3.86 -3.96 33.16
C SER A 766 -2.88 -2.82 33.48
N ALA A 767 -1.81 -3.12 34.23
CA ALA A 767 -0.72 -2.18 34.50
C ALA A 767 0.32 -2.06 33.36
N SER A 768 -0.03 -2.46 32.13
CA SER A 768 0.86 -2.50 30.96
C SER A 768 0.36 -1.59 29.84
N MET A 769 1.26 -0.80 29.25
CA MET A 769 0.98 -0.03 28.03
C MET A 769 0.90 -0.90 26.78
N ALA A 770 1.34 -2.17 26.85
CA ALA A 770 1.20 -3.10 25.74
C ALA A 770 -0.24 -3.64 25.60
N ASP A 771 -1.01 -3.60 26.68
CA ASP A 771 -2.42 -3.98 26.66
C ASP A 771 -3.27 -2.78 26.25
N PRO A 772 -4.27 -2.93 25.35
CA PRO A 772 -5.14 -1.83 24.97
C PRO A 772 -5.93 -1.25 26.18
N PRO A 773 -6.21 0.06 26.20
CA PRO A 773 -7.11 0.64 27.18
C PRO A 773 -8.54 0.14 26.95
N LEU A 774 -9.34 0.13 28.01
CA LEU A 774 -10.79 -0.07 27.92
C LEU A 774 -11.43 1.28 27.56
N ILE A 775 -12.15 1.31 26.44
CA ILE A 775 -12.72 2.54 25.87
C ILE A 775 -14.24 2.40 25.90
N ASP A 776 -14.92 3.13 26.76
CA ASP A 776 -16.38 3.23 26.72
C ASP A 776 -16.77 4.56 26.09
N THR A 777 -17.34 4.53 24.88
CA THR A 777 -17.65 5.77 24.14
C THR A 777 -18.96 6.39 24.58
N GLN A 778 -19.88 5.60 25.15
CA GLN A 778 -21.24 6.02 25.49
C GLN A 778 -21.99 6.59 24.28
N THR A 779 -21.65 6.12 23.07
CA THR A 779 -22.24 6.59 21.81
C THR A 779 -23.75 6.37 21.81
N LEU A 780 -24.52 7.44 21.56
CA LEU A 780 -26.00 7.45 21.60
C LEU A 780 -26.59 6.99 22.95
N ALA A 781 -25.86 7.14 24.05
CA ALA A 781 -26.33 6.73 25.38
C ALA A 781 -27.40 7.66 25.97
N THR A 782 -27.48 8.92 25.54
CA THR A 782 -28.46 9.88 26.04
C THR A 782 -29.68 9.99 25.12
N SER A 783 -30.84 10.30 25.70
CA SER A 783 -32.06 10.51 24.90
C SER A 783 -31.94 11.74 23.99
N THR A 784 -31.20 12.76 24.40
CA THR A 784 -30.94 13.96 23.58
C THR A 784 -30.13 13.59 22.34
N ASP A 785 -29.03 12.85 22.47
CA ASP A 785 -28.20 12.42 21.34
C ASP A 785 -29.02 11.59 20.34
N GLN A 786 -29.86 10.67 20.84
CA GLN A 786 -30.76 9.86 20.01
C GLN A 786 -31.79 10.70 19.24
N GLN A 787 -32.46 11.64 19.92
CA GLN A 787 -33.47 12.50 19.28
C GLN A 787 -32.85 13.40 18.22
N VAL A 788 -31.68 13.99 18.51
CA VAL A 788 -30.93 14.82 17.56
C VAL A 788 -30.53 13.99 16.34
N ALA A 789 -29.94 12.80 16.54
CA ALA A 789 -29.52 11.93 15.45
C ALA A 789 -30.68 11.57 14.50
N VAL A 790 -31.86 11.28 15.05
CA VAL A 790 -33.07 11.00 14.25
C VAL A 790 -33.48 12.22 13.42
N GLN A 791 -33.49 13.42 14.02
CA GLN A 791 -33.84 14.63 13.27
C GLN A 791 -32.81 14.98 12.19
N VAL A 792 -31.52 14.71 12.43
CA VAL A 792 -30.46 14.90 11.43
C VAL A 792 -30.69 14.00 10.21
N ILE A 793 -31.06 12.72 10.38
CA ILE A 793 -31.42 11.85 9.24
C ILE A 793 -32.59 12.43 8.43
N LYS A 794 -33.61 12.95 9.11
CA LYS A 794 -34.75 13.59 8.42
C LYS A 794 -34.34 14.87 7.69
N ARG A 795 -33.41 15.64 8.24
CA ARG A 795 -32.84 16.83 7.59
C ARG A 795 -31.97 16.45 6.39
N MET A 796 -31.23 15.34 6.44
CA MET A 796 -30.48 14.82 5.28
C MET A 796 -31.41 14.40 4.15
N ARG A 797 -32.55 13.75 4.45
CA ARG A 797 -33.57 13.44 3.44
C ARG A 797 -34.12 14.69 2.76
N GLN A 798 -34.30 15.77 3.52
CA GLN A 798 -34.72 17.05 2.96
C GLN A 798 -33.67 17.60 1.99
N LEU A 799 -32.38 17.51 2.33
CA LEU A 799 -31.28 17.89 1.44
C LEU A 799 -31.29 17.10 0.14
N TRP A 800 -31.46 15.78 0.20
CA TRP A 800 -31.57 14.92 -0.98
C TRP A 800 -32.81 15.22 -1.85
N SER A 801 -33.89 15.75 -1.24
CA SER A 801 -35.11 16.14 -1.96
C SER A 801 -35.03 17.51 -2.66
N THR A 802 -33.94 18.27 -2.48
CA THR A 802 -33.71 19.55 -3.17
C THR A 802 -33.65 19.35 -4.68
N LYS A 803 -33.93 20.41 -5.44
CA LYS A 803 -33.85 20.37 -6.91
C LYS A 803 -32.43 20.08 -7.37
N SER A 804 -31.44 20.66 -6.68
CA SER A 804 -30.01 20.47 -6.99
C SER A 804 -29.57 19.01 -6.88
N TYR A 805 -29.98 18.27 -5.84
CA TYR A 805 -29.62 16.86 -5.69
C TYR A 805 -30.54 15.88 -6.41
N SER A 806 -31.84 16.14 -6.47
CA SER A 806 -32.75 15.31 -7.26
C SER A 806 -32.38 15.31 -8.75
N ALA A 807 -31.74 16.37 -9.27
CA ALA A 807 -31.25 16.43 -10.64
C ALA A 807 -30.07 15.50 -10.97
N ILE A 808 -29.28 15.08 -9.96
CA ILE A 808 -28.09 14.23 -10.14
C ILE A 808 -28.27 12.82 -9.57
N THR A 809 -29.43 12.54 -8.97
CA THR A 809 -29.71 11.23 -8.36
C THR A 809 -30.30 10.28 -9.40
N SER A 810 -29.64 9.15 -9.66
CA SER A 810 -30.04 8.20 -10.71
C SER A 810 -31.15 7.22 -10.30
N SER A 811 -31.41 7.04 -9.01
CA SER A 811 -32.49 6.17 -8.48
C SER A 811 -33.35 6.92 -7.48
N ALA A 812 -34.67 6.71 -7.53
CA ALA A 812 -35.58 7.26 -6.52
C ALA A 812 -35.45 6.57 -5.15
N ASP A 813 -34.82 5.38 -5.11
CA ASP A 813 -34.69 4.58 -3.90
C ASP A 813 -33.46 4.99 -3.08
N GLU A 814 -33.72 5.48 -1.88
CA GLU A 814 -32.71 5.68 -0.83
C GLU A 814 -32.03 4.34 -0.48
N ILE A 815 -30.69 4.31 -0.46
CA ILE A 815 -29.93 3.09 -0.14
C ILE A 815 -29.85 2.85 1.36
N LEU A 816 -29.52 3.90 2.13
CA LEU A 816 -29.36 3.85 3.59
C LEU A 816 -29.99 5.09 4.24
N PRO A 817 -30.73 4.95 5.35
CA PRO A 817 -31.26 3.69 5.91
C PRO A 817 -32.28 2.96 5.02
N GLY A 818 -32.78 3.63 3.98
CA GLY A 818 -33.68 3.06 2.99
C GLY A 818 -35.11 3.54 3.16
N ALA A 819 -35.88 3.48 2.07
CA ALA A 819 -37.22 4.04 2.00
C ALA A 819 -38.24 3.40 2.98
N SER A 820 -37.97 2.20 3.51
CA SER A 820 -38.84 1.54 4.50
C SER A 820 -38.67 2.07 5.94
N VAL A 821 -37.59 2.79 6.23
CA VAL A 821 -37.26 3.32 7.57
C VAL A 821 -37.77 4.77 7.65
N GLN A 822 -38.95 5.03 8.21
CA GLN A 822 -39.60 6.35 8.15
C GLN A 822 -39.89 6.96 9.53
N SER A 823 -40.40 6.17 10.48
CA SER A 823 -40.75 6.69 11.80
C SER A 823 -39.50 7.03 12.62
N ASP A 824 -39.66 7.85 13.67
CA ASP A 824 -38.54 8.19 14.56
C ASP A 824 -37.95 6.93 15.21
N GLU A 825 -38.81 5.97 15.57
CA GLU A 825 -38.42 4.68 16.15
C GLU A 825 -37.63 3.82 15.17
N GLN A 826 -38.07 3.75 13.91
CA GLN A 826 -37.37 2.98 12.86
C GLN A 826 -35.99 3.60 12.56
N ILE A 827 -35.93 4.93 12.46
CA ILE A 827 -34.66 5.64 12.23
C ILE A 827 -33.72 5.42 13.43
N LEU A 828 -34.25 5.50 14.66
CA LEU A 828 -33.46 5.24 15.85
C LEU A 828 -32.94 3.80 15.87
N GLU A 829 -33.78 2.80 15.60
CA GLU A 829 -33.36 1.40 15.55
C GLU A 829 -32.23 1.19 14.53
N TYR A 830 -32.35 1.81 13.34
CA TYR A 830 -31.28 1.82 12.36
C TYR A 830 -29.99 2.46 12.91
N LEU A 831 -30.09 3.62 13.56
CA LEU A 831 -28.94 4.32 14.13
C LEU A 831 -28.26 3.49 15.22
N LEU A 832 -29.02 2.87 16.14
CA LEU A 832 -28.46 2.01 17.19
C LEU A 832 -27.76 0.78 16.59
N ALA A 833 -28.25 0.28 15.45
CA ALA A 833 -27.66 -0.85 14.75
C ALA A 833 -26.42 -0.47 13.91
N ASN A 834 -26.23 0.80 13.54
CA ASN A 834 -25.25 1.20 12.52
C ASN A 834 -24.31 2.36 12.89
N ALA A 835 -24.61 3.17 13.90
CA ALA A 835 -23.82 4.34 14.27
C ALA A 835 -22.39 3.95 14.69
N GLY A 836 -21.41 4.70 14.19
CA GLY A 836 -20.00 4.56 14.48
C GLY A 836 -19.43 5.72 15.31
N SER A 837 -18.14 5.65 15.58
CA SER A 837 -17.37 6.74 16.18
C SER A 837 -16.93 7.72 15.11
N GLY A 838 -17.00 9.02 15.39
CA GLY A 838 -16.39 10.06 14.55
C GLY A 838 -14.86 10.17 14.68
N PHE A 839 -14.23 9.34 15.52
CA PHE A 839 -12.78 9.34 15.79
C PHE A 839 -12.20 10.65 16.39
N HIS A 840 -13.06 11.57 16.82
CA HIS A 840 -12.72 12.89 17.40
C HIS A 840 -12.87 12.94 18.93
N CYS A 841 -12.53 11.87 19.64
CA CYS A 841 -12.55 11.87 21.10
C CYS A 841 -11.58 12.90 21.68
N ALA A 842 -12.02 13.62 22.71
CA ALA A 842 -11.24 14.66 23.37
C ALA A 842 -11.58 14.76 24.86
N CYS A 843 -10.79 15.55 25.59
CA CYS A 843 -11.03 15.95 26.98
C CYS A 843 -10.81 14.87 28.06
N THR A 844 -10.10 13.77 27.79
CA THR A 844 -9.74 12.75 28.81
C THR A 844 -8.78 13.28 29.89
N CYS A 845 -8.01 14.32 29.59
CA CYS A 845 -7.08 14.98 30.50
C CYS A 845 -7.36 16.50 30.52
N LYS A 846 -8.60 16.87 30.87
CA LYS A 846 -9.07 18.26 30.97
C LYS A 846 -8.38 19.02 32.10
#